data_AF-A0A7K4Q6R6-F1
#
_entry.id   AF-A0A7K4Q6R6-F1
#
_cell.length_a   1.000
_cell.length_b   1.000
_cell.length_c   1.000
_cell.angle_alpha   90.00
_cell.angle_beta   90.00
_cell.angle_gamma   90.00
#
_symmetry.space_group_name_H-M   'P 1'
#
loop_
_entity.id
_entity.type
_entity.pdbx_description
1 polymer ?
#
loop_
_entity_poly.entity_id
_entity_poly.type
_entity_poly.pdbx_seq_one_letter_code
_entity_poly.pdbx_strand_id
1 'polypeptide(L)'
;GVLCLPDSLNLHKDQQRSNKPGEVQMFSQSELRTIEQSLLATRVGSIAELSDLVSRAMHHLQPLNAKQHGNGTPMHQKQGSFYWEPEALYTLCYFMHCPQMEWENPNVEPSKVTLQTERPFIVLPPLMEWIRVAVAHAGHRRSFSVDSDDVRQAARLLLPGVDCEPRQLKIDDCFCASRKLDAVATEAKFKQDLGFRMLNCGRTDLVKQAISLLGPDGINSMSEQGMTPLMYACVRGDEAMVQMLLDAGADLNAEVVSTAHKYPSVHPETRHWTALTFAVLHGHIPVVQLLLDAGAKVEGSLEHGEENYSETPLQLAAAAGNFELVSLLLERGADPMIGTMYRNGISMTPQGDMNSFSQAAAHGHRNVFRKLLAQPEKEKSDILSLEEILAEGTDLPDSAAAPLCASRNSKAKLKALKEAMYHSAEHGYVDVTIDIRSIGVPWTLHTWLESLRTSFQQHRRPLIQCLLKEFKSIQEEEYTEELITQGLPLMFEILKASKNEVISQQLSVIFTHCYGPYPIPKLVEIKRKQTSRLDPHFLNNKEMSDVTFLVEGRPFYAHRVLLFTASPRFKALLSSKPSSDSTCIEINYVKYPIFQLVMQYLYYGGAESLLIKNNEIMELLSAAKFFQLEALQRHCEIICAKSINTENCVDIYNHAKFLGVTELSAYCEGYFLKNMMVLIENEAFKQLLYDKNGETSGQNVLEDLQRTLATRIQSIHLSSSKGSVV
;
A
#
# COMPACT_ATOMS: atom_id res chain seq x y z
N GLY A 1 -24.07 8.18 -27.76
CA GLY A 1 -22.88 7.73 -28.51
C GLY A 1 -23.17 6.34 -29.03
N VAL A 2 -22.87 6.07 -30.30
CA VAL A 2 -23.01 4.72 -30.86
C VAL A 2 -22.06 3.79 -30.10
N LEU A 3 -22.55 2.68 -29.56
CA LEU A 3 -21.72 1.65 -28.94
C LEU A 3 -20.79 1.09 -30.02
N CYS A 4 -19.49 1.35 -29.90
CA CYS A 4 -18.45 0.77 -30.75
C CYS A 4 -17.53 -0.09 -29.89
N LEU A 5 -17.05 -1.20 -30.45
CA LEU A 5 -16.05 -2.04 -29.81
C LEU A 5 -14.74 -1.25 -29.59
N PRO A 6 -13.96 -1.53 -28.53
CA PRO A 6 -12.63 -0.97 -28.34
C PRO A 6 -11.74 -1.14 -29.58
N ASP A 7 -10.84 -0.19 -29.85
CA ASP A 7 -10.00 -0.16 -31.07
C ASP A 7 -9.14 -1.42 -31.30
N SER A 8 -8.88 -2.20 -30.25
CA SER A 8 -8.16 -3.48 -30.30
C SER A 8 -8.98 -4.65 -30.85
N LEU A 9 -10.30 -4.49 -31.03
CA LEU A 9 -11.27 -5.51 -31.43
C LEU A 9 -12.03 -5.15 -32.71
N ASN A 10 -11.62 -4.07 -33.36
CA ASN A 10 -12.25 -3.56 -34.57
C ASN A 10 -11.85 -4.46 -35.77
N LEU A 11 -12.78 -5.26 -36.31
CA LEU A 11 -12.49 -6.27 -37.35
C LEU A 11 -12.06 -5.63 -38.68
N HIS A 12 -12.13 -4.30 -38.79
CA HIS A 12 -11.83 -3.54 -40.00
C HIS A 12 -10.33 -3.26 -40.24
N LYS A 13 -9.46 -3.34 -39.21
CA LYS A 13 -8.07 -2.84 -39.36
C LYS A 13 -7.12 -3.79 -40.10
N ASP A 14 -7.34 -5.11 -40.02
CA ASP A 14 -6.40 -6.10 -40.58
C ASP A 14 -6.68 -6.49 -42.05
N GLN A 15 -7.84 -6.16 -42.61
CA GLN A 15 -8.10 -6.38 -44.05
C GLN A 15 -7.32 -5.43 -44.96
N GLN A 16 -6.77 -4.31 -44.45
CA GLN A 16 -6.02 -3.37 -45.28
C GLN A 16 -4.55 -3.75 -45.49
N ARG A 17 -4.03 -4.84 -44.90
CA ARG A 17 -2.61 -5.20 -44.99
C ARG A 17 -2.27 -6.58 -45.60
N SER A 18 -3.23 -7.40 -46.00
CA SER A 18 -2.93 -8.71 -46.61
C SER A 18 -3.65 -8.96 -47.94
N ASN A 19 -3.28 -8.20 -48.97
CA ASN A 19 -3.43 -8.68 -50.34
C ASN A 19 -2.22 -9.56 -50.71
N LYS A 20 -2.24 -10.83 -50.31
CA LYS A 20 -1.44 -11.88 -50.96
C LYS A 20 -2.40 -12.79 -51.74
N PRO A 21 -2.07 -13.18 -52.99
CA PRO A 21 -2.98 -13.98 -53.80
C PRO A 21 -2.96 -15.42 -53.26
N GLY A 22 -4.10 -15.93 -52.78
CA GLY A 22 -4.27 -17.34 -52.42
C GLY A 22 -5.09 -17.64 -51.17
N GLU A 23 -5.42 -16.67 -50.31
CA GLU A 23 -6.36 -16.89 -49.20
C GLU A 23 -7.80 -16.68 -49.68
N VAL A 24 -8.60 -17.75 -49.61
CA VAL A 24 -10.04 -17.67 -49.87
C VAL A 24 -10.68 -16.81 -48.77
N GLN A 25 -11.12 -15.60 -49.11
CA GLN A 25 -11.99 -14.79 -48.26
C GLN A 25 -13.31 -15.55 -48.05
N MET A 26 -13.49 -16.14 -46.86
CA MET A 26 -14.69 -16.92 -46.55
C MET A 26 -15.93 -16.07 -46.22
N PHE A 27 -15.78 -14.76 -45.96
CA PHE A 27 -16.90 -13.88 -45.61
C PHE A 27 -16.76 -12.48 -46.22
N SER A 28 -17.90 -11.93 -46.63
CA SER A 28 -18.07 -10.57 -47.14
C SER A 28 -17.99 -9.52 -46.02
N GLN A 29 -17.60 -8.28 -46.33
CA GLN A 29 -17.59 -7.17 -45.36
C GLN A 29 -18.98 -6.88 -44.75
N SER A 30 -20.05 -7.25 -45.45
CA SER A 30 -21.42 -7.21 -44.95
C SER A 30 -21.66 -8.21 -43.82
N GLU A 31 -21.14 -9.44 -43.93
CA GLU A 31 -21.32 -10.47 -42.91
C GLU A 31 -20.57 -10.13 -41.61
N LEU A 32 -19.38 -9.54 -41.72
CA LEU A 32 -18.61 -9.07 -40.56
C LEU A 32 -19.34 -7.95 -39.80
N ARG A 33 -19.94 -6.99 -40.51
CA ARG A 33 -20.75 -5.92 -39.89
C ARG A 33 -21.99 -6.47 -39.19
N THR A 34 -22.65 -7.45 -39.79
CA THR A 34 -23.81 -8.11 -39.18
C THR A 34 -23.41 -8.82 -37.88
N ILE A 35 -22.26 -9.51 -37.87
CA ILE A 35 -21.76 -10.20 -36.69
C ILE A 35 -21.34 -9.22 -35.58
N GLU A 36 -20.64 -8.13 -35.91
CA GLU A 36 -20.32 -7.07 -34.93
C GLU A 36 -21.58 -6.47 -34.30
N GLN A 37 -22.60 -6.21 -35.11
CA GLN A 37 -23.89 -5.72 -34.61
C GLN A 37 -24.60 -6.74 -33.71
N SER A 38 -24.58 -8.02 -34.07
CA SER A 38 -25.14 -9.10 -33.25
C SER A 38 -24.38 -9.29 -31.93
N LEU A 39 -23.06 -9.07 -31.90
CA LEU A 39 -22.25 -9.23 -30.69
C LEU A 39 -22.35 -8.04 -29.71
N LEU A 40 -22.93 -6.92 -30.15
CA LEU A 40 -23.35 -5.81 -29.29
C LEU A 40 -24.71 -6.05 -28.62
N ALA A 41 -25.39 -7.17 -28.93
CA ALA A 41 -26.65 -7.52 -28.29
C ALA A 41 -26.45 -7.79 -26.80
N THR A 42 -27.35 -7.23 -25.99
CA THR A 42 -27.36 -7.38 -24.51
C THR A 42 -28.33 -8.46 -24.05
N ARG A 43 -29.10 -9.06 -24.99
CA ARG A 43 -30.01 -10.20 -24.81
C ARG A 43 -30.03 -11.03 -26.09
N VAL A 44 -30.33 -12.32 -25.96
CA VAL A 44 -30.53 -13.25 -27.08
C VAL A 44 -31.94 -13.83 -26.98
N GLY A 45 -32.54 -14.35 -28.05
CA GLY A 45 -33.91 -14.88 -28.03
C GLY A 45 -34.01 -16.38 -27.72
N SER A 46 -32.93 -17.15 -27.90
CA SER A 46 -32.88 -18.58 -27.58
C SER A 46 -31.45 -19.10 -27.37
N ILE A 47 -31.31 -20.26 -26.73
CA ILE A 47 -30.00 -20.92 -26.60
C ILE A 47 -29.41 -21.37 -27.96
N ALA A 48 -30.26 -21.71 -28.93
CA ALA A 48 -29.82 -22.08 -30.27
C ALA A 48 -29.20 -20.88 -31.00
N GLU A 49 -29.83 -19.71 -30.88
CA GLU A 49 -29.31 -18.45 -31.39
C GLU A 49 -28.01 -18.05 -30.69
N LEU A 50 -27.94 -18.19 -29.36
CA LEU A 50 -26.73 -17.91 -28.58
C LEU A 50 -25.57 -18.82 -28.99
N SER A 51 -25.83 -20.12 -29.11
CA SER A 51 -24.83 -21.12 -29.51
C SER A 51 -24.27 -20.81 -30.90
N ASP A 52 -25.11 -20.38 -31.84
CA ASP A 52 -24.71 -20.02 -33.19
C ASP A 52 -23.91 -18.70 -33.22
N LEU A 53 -24.33 -17.68 -32.48
CA LEU A 53 -23.59 -16.41 -32.34
C LEU A 53 -22.22 -16.61 -31.70
N VAL A 54 -22.13 -17.39 -30.61
CA VAL A 54 -20.87 -17.74 -29.95
C VAL A 54 -19.97 -18.52 -30.91
N SER A 55 -20.52 -19.51 -31.64
CA SER A 55 -19.73 -20.30 -32.61
C SER A 55 -19.14 -19.43 -33.73
N ARG A 56 -19.94 -18.51 -34.28
CA ARG A 56 -19.46 -17.54 -35.28
C ARG A 56 -18.38 -16.62 -34.70
N ALA A 57 -18.60 -16.07 -33.50
CA ALA A 57 -17.61 -15.22 -32.82
C ALA A 57 -16.29 -15.95 -32.57
N MET A 58 -16.34 -17.19 -32.09
CA MET A 58 -15.14 -18.00 -31.83
C MET A 58 -14.36 -18.32 -33.10
N HIS A 59 -15.04 -18.56 -34.23
CA HIS A 59 -14.40 -18.70 -35.54
C HIS A 59 -13.72 -17.39 -36.01
N HIS A 60 -14.28 -16.22 -35.70
CA HIS A 60 -13.73 -14.92 -36.08
C HIS A 60 -12.57 -14.44 -35.19
N LEU A 61 -12.59 -14.76 -33.89
CA LEU A 61 -11.54 -14.36 -32.94
C LEU A 61 -10.28 -15.25 -33.03
N GLN A 62 -10.39 -16.40 -33.69
CA GLN A 62 -9.32 -17.39 -33.85
C GLN A 62 -8.02 -16.86 -34.52
N PRO A 63 -8.05 -16.02 -35.57
CA PRO A 63 -6.83 -15.51 -36.23
C PRO A 63 -6.14 -14.36 -35.49
N LEU A 64 -6.86 -13.63 -34.63
CA LEU A 64 -6.35 -12.44 -33.93
C LEU A 64 -5.45 -12.79 -32.73
N ASN A 65 -5.76 -13.89 -32.03
CA ASN A 65 -4.95 -14.38 -30.90
C ASN A 65 -3.60 -14.94 -31.33
N ALA A 66 -3.45 -15.37 -32.60
CA ALA A 66 -2.20 -15.92 -33.12
C ALA A 66 -1.10 -14.85 -33.36
N LYS A 67 -1.45 -13.55 -33.39
CA LYS A 67 -0.52 -12.45 -33.77
C LYS A 67 -0.12 -11.51 -32.63
N GLN A 68 -0.72 -11.61 -31.44
CA GLN A 68 -0.39 -10.74 -30.30
C GLN A 68 0.74 -11.29 -29.39
N HIS A 69 1.79 -11.91 -29.96
CA HIS A 69 3.00 -12.25 -29.19
C HIS A 69 4.06 -11.16 -29.40
N GLY A 70 4.15 -10.24 -28.45
CA GLY A 70 5.26 -9.30 -28.33
C GLY A 70 6.55 -10.01 -27.91
N ASN A 71 7.68 -9.46 -28.32
CA ASN A 71 9.05 -9.96 -28.16
C ASN A 71 9.35 -10.62 -26.79
N GLY A 72 9.22 -11.94 -26.76
CA GLY A 72 9.65 -12.85 -25.71
C GLY A 72 9.84 -14.22 -26.36
N THR A 73 10.77 -15.03 -25.86
CA THR A 73 11.25 -16.26 -26.50
C THR A 73 10.13 -17.16 -27.04
N PRO A 74 10.29 -17.74 -28.25
CA PRO A 74 9.20 -18.37 -28.97
C PRO A 74 8.85 -19.74 -28.37
N MET A 75 7.75 -19.82 -27.63
CA MET A 75 7.04 -21.07 -27.39
C MET A 75 6.14 -21.35 -28.60
N HIS A 76 6.48 -22.35 -29.41
CA HIS A 76 5.63 -22.82 -30.51
C HIS A 76 4.33 -23.45 -29.95
N GLN A 77 3.30 -22.65 -29.65
CA GLN A 77 1.94 -23.13 -29.41
C GLN A 77 1.04 -22.72 -30.58
N LYS A 78 0.67 -23.70 -31.43
CA LYS A 78 -0.51 -23.58 -32.29
C LYS A 78 -1.75 -23.62 -31.37
N GLN A 79 -2.22 -22.49 -30.88
CA GLN A 79 -3.48 -22.40 -30.13
C GLN A 79 -4.64 -22.85 -31.04
N GLY A 80 -5.34 -23.93 -30.64
CA GLY A 80 -6.60 -24.36 -31.27
C GLY A 80 -7.77 -23.48 -30.81
N SER A 81 -8.90 -23.55 -31.52
CA SER A 81 -10.15 -22.88 -31.15
C SER A 81 -10.63 -23.30 -29.76
N PHE A 82 -11.03 -22.34 -28.90
CA PHE A 82 -11.73 -22.67 -27.65
C PHE A 82 -13.12 -23.24 -27.96
N TYR A 83 -13.51 -24.28 -27.22
CA TYR A 83 -14.81 -24.93 -27.32
C TYR A 83 -15.71 -24.51 -26.14
N TRP A 84 -16.96 -24.12 -26.40
CA TRP A 84 -17.90 -23.79 -25.33
C TRP A 84 -18.70 -25.03 -24.93
N GLU A 85 -18.70 -25.36 -23.64
CA GLU A 85 -19.48 -26.48 -23.13
C GLU A 85 -20.98 -26.12 -23.10
N PRO A 86 -21.87 -27.12 -23.25
CA PRO A 86 -23.31 -26.87 -23.20
C PRO A 86 -23.72 -26.11 -21.94
N GLU A 87 -23.19 -26.48 -20.77
CA GLU A 87 -23.49 -25.82 -19.50
C GLU A 87 -23.03 -24.36 -19.44
N ALA A 88 -21.92 -24.03 -20.10
CA ALA A 88 -21.45 -22.66 -20.25
C ALA A 88 -22.45 -21.81 -21.06
N LEU A 89 -22.99 -22.38 -22.14
CA LEU A 89 -24.01 -21.72 -22.97
C LEU A 89 -25.33 -21.55 -22.21
N TYR A 90 -25.75 -22.55 -21.43
CA TYR A 90 -26.93 -22.41 -20.56
C TYR A 90 -26.74 -21.32 -19.50
N THR A 91 -25.57 -21.29 -18.86
CA THR A 91 -25.22 -20.30 -17.83
C THR A 91 -25.15 -18.89 -18.41
N LEU A 92 -24.56 -18.73 -19.60
CA LEU A 92 -24.51 -17.45 -20.30
C LEU A 92 -25.90 -16.99 -20.72
N CYS A 93 -26.71 -17.90 -21.27
CA CYS A 93 -28.10 -17.62 -21.62
C CYS A 93 -28.89 -17.13 -20.40
N TYR A 94 -28.70 -17.77 -19.24
CA TYR A 94 -29.33 -17.39 -17.98
C TYR A 94 -29.01 -15.94 -17.59
N PHE A 95 -27.73 -15.56 -17.55
CA PHE A 95 -27.33 -14.19 -17.20
C PHE A 95 -27.80 -13.13 -18.22
N MET A 96 -27.95 -13.51 -19.50
CA MET A 96 -28.46 -12.60 -20.53
C MET A 96 -29.98 -12.43 -20.53
N HIS A 97 -30.75 -13.31 -19.86
CA HIS A 97 -32.22 -13.28 -19.87
C HIS A 97 -32.85 -12.78 -18.56
N CYS A 98 -32.23 -12.98 -17.38
CA CYS A 98 -32.84 -12.66 -16.09
C CYS A 98 -32.20 -11.45 -15.37
N PRO A 99 -32.90 -10.29 -15.27
CA PRO A 99 -32.44 -9.14 -14.49
C PRO A 99 -33.07 -9.04 -13.08
N GLN A 100 -33.81 -10.05 -12.61
CA GLN A 100 -34.43 -10.09 -11.27
C GLN A 100 -33.73 -11.16 -10.44
N MET A 101 -33.07 -10.79 -9.34
CA MET A 101 -32.33 -11.71 -8.47
C MET A 101 -32.92 -11.73 -7.07
N GLU A 102 -33.35 -12.91 -6.63
CA GLU A 102 -32.89 -13.51 -5.37
C GLU A 102 -32.40 -14.93 -5.68
N TRP A 103 -31.33 -15.36 -5.02
CA TRP A 103 -30.60 -16.59 -5.30
C TRP A 103 -31.32 -17.81 -4.75
N GLU A 104 -31.67 -18.78 -5.60
CA GLU A 104 -31.94 -20.14 -5.15
C GLU A 104 -31.17 -21.16 -5.99
N ASN A 105 -30.47 -22.03 -5.27
CA ASN A 105 -29.76 -23.18 -5.75
C ASN A 105 -30.78 -24.12 -6.45
N PRO A 106 -30.57 -24.58 -7.71
CA PRO A 106 -31.55 -25.41 -8.43
C PRO A 106 -31.90 -26.76 -7.76
N ASN A 107 -31.20 -27.10 -6.67
CA ASN A 107 -31.27 -28.39 -5.98
C ASN A 107 -32.16 -28.38 -4.72
N VAL A 108 -32.95 -27.34 -4.44
CA VAL A 108 -33.82 -27.26 -3.25
C VAL A 108 -35.27 -26.86 -3.64
N GLU A 109 -36.28 -27.56 -3.09
CA GLU A 109 -37.73 -27.41 -3.36
C GLU A 109 -38.30 -26.00 -3.07
N PRO A 110 -39.42 -25.58 -3.71
CA PRO A 110 -39.78 -24.17 -3.83
C PRO A 110 -40.58 -23.64 -2.63
N SER A 111 -40.26 -22.43 -2.18
CA SER A 111 -41.09 -21.66 -1.25
C SER A 111 -41.57 -20.34 -1.86
N LYS A 112 -42.83 -20.01 -1.56
CA LYS A 112 -43.70 -18.96 -2.14
C LYS A 112 -43.02 -17.61 -2.43
N VAL A 113 -43.11 -17.19 -3.69
CA VAL A 113 -42.64 -15.89 -4.22
C VAL A 113 -43.70 -14.78 -4.07
N THR A 114 -43.29 -13.61 -3.56
CA THR A 114 -44.00 -12.33 -3.76
C THR A 114 -43.26 -11.49 -4.81
N LEU A 115 -43.94 -11.15 -5.90
CA LEU A 115 -43.38 -10.39 -7.03
C LEU A 115 -43.31 -8.88 -6.70
N GLN A 116 -42.12 -8.29 -6.77
CA GLN A 116 -41.94 -6.83 -6.84
C GLN A 116 -41.59 -6.38 -8.27
N THR A 117 -42.08 -5.19 -8.65
CA THR A 117 -42.21 -4.71 -10.04
C THR A 117 -41.21 -3.62 -10.46
N GLU A 118 -40.01 -3.54 -9.87
CA GLU A 118 -38.99 -2.56 -10.29
C GLU A 118 -37.62 -3.20 -10.63
N ARG A 119 -36.92 -2.63 -11.61
CA ARG A 119 -35.69 -3.17 -12.24
C ARG A 119 -34.42 -2.70 -11.50
N PRO A 120 -33.44 -3.57 -11.15
CA PRO A 120 -32.19 -3.12 -10.50
C PRO A 120 -31.10 -2.60 -11.46
N PHE A 121 -31.07 -3.01 -12.74
CA PHE A 121 -29.97 -2.68 -13.65
C PHE A 121 -30.44 -1.96 -14.92
N ILE A 122 -29.79 -0.84 -15.26
CA ILE A 122 -30.19 0.06 -16.36
C ILE A 122 -29.68 -0.42 -17.74
N VAL A 123 -28.54 -1.14 -17.84
CA VAL A 123 -28.04 -1.76 -19.10
C VAL A 123 -27.19 -3.01 -18.78
N LEU A 124 -27.43 -4.15 -19.46
CA LEU A 124 -26.60 -5.35 -19.37
C LEU A 124 -25.37 -5.26 -20.30
N PRO A 125 -24.23 -5.88 -19.97
CA PRO A 125 -23.06 -5.96 -20.86
C PRO A 125 -23.39 -6.66 -22.19
N PRO A 126 -22.77 -6.24 -23.32
CA PRO A 126 -22.97 -6.90 -24.62
C PRO A 126 -22.35 -8.31 -24.64
N LEU A 127 -22.89 -9.19 -25.49
CA LEU A 127 -22.46 -10.58 -25.66
C LEU A 127 -20.94 -10.72 -25.88
N MET A 128 -20.33 -9.78 -26.63
CA MET A 128 -18.88 -9.77 -26.84
C MET A 128 -18.07 -9.69 -25.54
N GLU A 129 -18.56 -8.93 -24.55
CA GLU A 129 -17.84 -8.75 -23.28
C GLU A 129 -17.88 -10.03 -22.46
N TRP A 130 -19.03 -10.71 -22.44
CA TRP A 130 -19.18 -12.03 -21.84
C TRP A 130 -18.25 -13.07 -22.48
N ILE A 131 -18.22 -13.15 -23.81
CA ILE A 131 -17.35 -14.08 -24.53
C ILE A 131 -15.88 -13.79 -24.21
N ARG A 132 -15.47 -12.52 -24.24
CA ARG A 132 -14.08 -12.13 -23.99
C ARG A 132 -13.62 -12.49 -22.59
N VAL A 133 -14.40 -12.14 -21.56
CA VAL A 133 -14.01 -12.36 -20.17
C VAL A 133 -14.03 -13.86 -19.84
N ALA A 134 -15.04 -14.60 -20.31
CA ALA A 134 -15.10 -16.06 -20.12
C ALA A 134 -13.93 -16.78 -20.84
N VAL A 135 -13.61 -16.39 -22.08
CA VAL A 135 -12.44 -16.94 -22.81
C VAL A 135 -11.13 -16.52 -22.15
N ALA A 136 -11.05 -15.33 -21.56
CA ALA A 136 -9.88 -14.91 -20.80
C ALA A 136 -9.69 -15.75 -19.53
N HIS A 137 -10.77 -16.09 -18.80
CA HIS A 137 -10.70 -17.02 -17.67
C HIS A 137 -10.28 -18.43 -18.10
N ALA A 138 -10.86 -18.96 -19.19
CA ALA A 138 -10.45 -20.23 -19.77
C ALA A 138 -8.98 -20.23 -20.22
N GLY A 139 -8.52 -19.13 -20.83
CA GLY A 139 -7.13 -18.92 -21.24
C GLY A 139 -6.17 -18.77 -20.06
N HIS A 140 -6.59 -18.08 -18.98
CA HIS A 140 -5.79 -17.93 -17.76
C HIS A 140 -5.53 -19.29 -17.09
N ARG A 141 -6.54 -20.16 -17.04
CA ARG A 141 -6.39 -21.56 -16.58
C ARG A 141 -5.81 -22.49 -17.64
N ARG A 142 -5.44 -21.98 -18.82
CA ARG A 142 -4.86 -22.71 -19.95
C ARG A 142 -5.73 -23.88 -20.45
N SER A 143 -7.04 -23.77 -20.29
CA SER A 143 -8.03 -24.71 -20.82
C SER A 143 -8.35 -24.41 -22.28
N PHE A 144 -8.70 -25.45 -23.04
CA PHE A 144 -9.25 -25.30 -24.39
C PHE A 144 -10.79 -25.29 -24.41
N SER A 145 -11.44 -25.52 -23.26
CA SER A 145 -12.89 -25.38 -23.11
C SER A 145 -13.25 -24.17 -22.24
N VAL A 146 -14.40 -23.55 -22.53
CA VAL A 146 -15.07 -22.58 -21.66
C VAL A 146 -16.20 -23.32 -20.95
N ASP A 147 -16.13 -23.39 -19.63
CA ASP A 147 -17.10 -24.10 -18.78
C ASP A 147 -18.10 -23.14 -18.10
N SER A 148 -19.03 -23.69 -17.31
CA SER A 148 -20.04 -22.88 -16.62
C SER A 148 -19.45 -21.94 -15.57
N ASP A 149 -18.27 -22.26 -15.02
CA ASP A 149 -17.61 -21.44 -14.01
C ASP A 149 -16.89 -20.24 -14.60
N ASP A 150 -16.26 -20.41 -15.78
CA ASP A 150 -15.67 -19.31 -16.54
C ASP A 150 -16.71 -18.20 -16.80
N VAL A 151 -17.97 -18.59 -17.05
CA VAL A 151 -19.10 -17.66 -17.22
C VAL A 151 -19.55 -17.04 -15.90
N ARG A 152 -19.52 -17.77 -14.78
CA ARG A 152 -19.84 -17.22 -13.44
C ARG A 152 -18.79 -16.24 -12.95
N GLN A 153 -17.50 -16.52 -13.15
CA GLN A 153 -16.42 -15.58 -12.83
C GLN A 153 -16.50 -14.33 -13.73
N ALA A 154 -16.86 -14.51 -15.01
CA ALA A 154 -17.19 -13.39 -15.88
C ALA A 154 -18.37 -12.56 -15.36
N ALA A 155 -19.43 -13.22 -14.85
CA ALA A 155 -20.57 -12.53 -14.24
C ALA A 155 -20.16 -11.69 -13.03
N ARG A 156 -19.33 -12.24 -12.13
CA ARG A 156 -18.81 -11.53 -10.95
C ARG A 156 -18.07 -10.24 -11.32
N LEU A 157 -17.34 -10.24 -12.43
CA LEU A 157 -16.63 -9.07 -12.94
C LEU A 157 -17.53 -8.08 -13.68
N LEU A 158 -18.45 -8.59 -14.50
CA LEU A 158 -19.25 -7.78 -15.41
C LEU A 158 -20.53 -7.21 -14.79
N LEU A 159 -21.01 -7.80 -13.69
CA LEU A 159 -22.23 -7.43 -13.00
C LEU A 159 -21.94 -7.00 -11.55
N PRO A 160 -21.95 -5.69 -11.25
CA PRO A 160 -21.77 -5.20 -9.88
C PRO A 160 -22.82 -5.77 -8.93
N GLY A 161 -22.39 -6.44 -7.86
CA GLY A 161 -23.28 -7.03 -6.84
C GLY A 161 -23.67 -8.49 -7.08
N VAL A 162 -23.17 -9.14 -8.13
CA VAL A 162 -23.32 -10.59 -8.32
C VAL A 162 -22.18 -11.30 -7.59
N ASP A 163 -22.50 -11.95 -6.47
CA ASP A 163 -21.53 -12.77 -5.74
C ASP A 163 -21.60 -14.23 -6.21
N CYS A 164 -20.83 -14.54 -7.26
CA CYS A 164 -20.59 -15.93 -7.63
C CYS A 164 -19.50 -16.51 -6.74
N GLU A 165 -19.72 -17.71 -6.22
CA GLU A 165 -18.71 -18.43 -5.45
C GLU A 165 -17.39 -18.53 -6.25
N PRO A 166 -16.22 -18.44 -5.57
CA PRO A 166 -14.95 -18.77 -6.19
C PRO A 166 -15.01 -20.15 -6.83
N ARG A 167 -14.29 -20.35 -7.94
CA ARG A 167 -14.22 -21.62 -8.65
C ARG A 167 -13.96 -22.76 -7.66
N GLN A 168 -14.99 -23.56 -7.40
CA GLN A 168 -14.84 -24.75 -6.58
C GLN A 168 -14.05 -25.80 -7.37
N LEU A 169 -13.13 -26.52 -6.73
CA LEU A 169 -12.50 -27.72 -7.30
C LEU A 169 -13.57 -28.82 -7.45
N LYS A 170 -14.41 -28.72 -8.48
CA LYS A 170 -15.44 -29.73 -8.79
C LYS A 170 -14.86 -30.83 -9.67
N ILE A 171 -15.39 -32.03 -9.46
CA ILE A 171 -14.98 -33.29 -10.07
C ILE A 171 -15.79 -33.59 -11.35
N ASP A 172 -16.89 -32.87 -11.58
CA ASP A 172 -17.88 -33.23 -12.60
C ASP A 172 -17.46 -32.93 -14.06
N ASP A 173 -16.37 -32.19 -14.28
CA ASP A 173 -15.88 -31.84 -15.63
C ASP A 173 -15.08 -32.98 -16.31
N CYS A 174 -15.19 -34.22 -15.84
CA CYS A 174 -14.59 -35.40 -16.47
C CYS A 174 -15.42 -35.89 -17.68
N PHE A 175 -15.62 -35.03 -18.66
CA PHE A 175 -16.00 -35.46 -20.02
C PHE A 175 -15.00 -34.89 -21.03
N CYS A 176 -13.90 -35.61 -21.22
CA CYS A 176 -13.03 -35.35 -22.37
C CYS A 176 -13.70 -35.91 -23.63
N ALA A 177 -14.53 -35.11 -24.30
CA ALA A 177 -14.90 -35.31 -25.71
C ALA A 177 -13.83 -34.73 -26.64
N SER A 178 -12.56 -35.08 -26.43
CA SER A 178 -11.50 -34.63 -27.34
C SER A 178 -11.60 -35.44 -28.64
N ARG A 179 -12.11 -34.82 -29.71
CA ARG A 179 -12.13 -35.40 -31.07
C ARG A 179 -10.73 -35.67 -31.65
N LYS A 180 -9.66 -35.45 -30.86
CA LYS A 180 -8.25 -35.63 -31.25
C LYS A 180 -7.67 -36.97 -30.80
N LEU A 181 -8.37 -37.71 -29.93
CA LEU A 181 -7.93 -39.02 -29.47
C LEU A 181 -8.39 -40.12 -30.43
N ASP A 182 -7.60 -41.18 -30.57
CA ASP A 182 -8.04 -42.38 -31.28
C ASP A 182 -9.04 -43.18 -30.42
N ALA A 183 -9.68 -44.19 -31.01
CA ALA A 183 -10.72 -44.96 -30.33
C ALA A 183 -10.19 -45.67 -29.06
N VAL A 184 -8.94 -46.15 -29.09
CA VAL A 184 -8.30 -46.87 -27.99
C VAL A 184 -7.98 -45.93 -26.83
N ALA A 185 -7.39 -44.76 -27.10
CA ALA A 185 -7.11 -43.76 -26.08
C ALA A 185 -8.40 -43.16 -25.51
N THR A 186 -9.44 -42.99 -26.32
CA THR A 186 -10.77 -42.53 -25.86
C THR A 186 -11.40 -43.55 -24.91
N GLU A 187 -11.37 -44.84 -25.23
CA GLU A 187 -11.88 -45.89 -24.35
C GLU A 187 -11.09 -45.97 -23.03
N ALA A 188 -9.76 -45.89 -23.09
CA ALA A 188 -8.91 -45.88 -21.90
C ALA A 188 -9.20 -44.67 -21.01
N LYS A 189 -9.39 -43.48 -21.60
CA LYS A 189 -9.74 -42.26 -20.87
C LYS A 189 -11.12 -42.37 -20.22
N PHE A 190 -12.12 -42.89 -20.94
CA PHE A 190 -13.46 -43.10 -20.39
C PHE A 190 -13.45 -44.07 -19.21
N LYS A 191 -12.68 -45.16 -19.29
CA LYS A 191 -12.49 -46.09 -18.17
C LYS A 191 -11.82 -45.42 -16.98
N GLN A 192 -10.79 -44.62 -17.22
CA GLN A 192 -10.11 -43.86 -16.16
C GLN A 192 -11.08 -42.89 -15.47
N ASP A 193 -11.86 -42.10 -16.23
CA ASP A 193 -12.84 -41.16 -15.71
C ASP A 193 -13.92 -41.88 -14.88
N LEU A 194 -14.39 -43.05 -15.35
CA LEU A 194 -15.30 -43.90 -14.59
C LEU A 194 -14.66 -44.40 -13.29
N GLY A 195 -13.40 -44.84 -13.32
CA GLY A 195 -12.63 -45.24 -12.14
C GLY A 195 -12.56 -44.12 -11.09
N PHE A 196 -12.27 -42.88 -11.51
CA PHE A 196 -12.30 -41.72 -10.61
C PHE A 196 -13.69 -41.46 -10.04
N ARG A 197 -14.76 -41.54 -10.85
CA ARG A 197 -16.14 -41.38 -10.35
C ARG A 197 -16.51 -42.45 -9.32
N MET A 198 -16.06 -43.69 -9.52
CA MET A 198 -16.28 -44.78 -8.57
C MET A 198 -15.63 -44.51 -7.22
N LEU A 199 -14.41 -43.96 -7.20
CA LEU A 199 -13.74 -43.56 -5.96
C LEU A 199 -14.41 -42.33 -5.32
N ASN A 200 -14.85 -41.38 -6.14
CA ASN A 200 -15.46 -40.14 -5.68
C ASN A 200 -16.90 -40.28 -5.19
N CYS A 201 -17.54 -41.44 -5.37
CA CYS A 201 -18.90 -41.66 -4.83
C CYS A 201 -18.92 -42.02 -3.34
N GLY A 202 -17.76 -42.06 -2.66
CA GLY A 202 -17.65 -42.33 -1.21
C GLY A 202 -17.86 -43.79 -0.83
N ARG A 203 -17.96 -44.69 -1.82
CA ARG A 203 -18.18 -46.13 -1.60
C ARG A 203 -16.85 -46.89 -1.64
N THR A 204 -16.39 -47.31 -0.46
CA THR A 204 -15.10 -47.99 -0.28
C THR A 204 -15.04 -49.39 -0.90
N ASP A 205 -16.18 -50.06 -1.09
CA ASP A 205 -16.28 -51.37 -1.75
C ASP A 205 -15.92 -51.31 -3.24
N LEU A 206 -16.06 -50.13 -3.86
CA LEU A 206 -15.74 -49.94 -5.28
C LEU A 206 -14.25 -49.77 -5.56
N VAL A 207 -13.41 -49.59 -4.54
CA VAL A 207 -11.98 -49.29 -4.72
C VAL A 207 -11.27 -50.34 -5.60
N LYS A 208 -11.51 -51.62 -5.35
CA LYS A 208 -10.92 -52.72 -6.14
C LYS A 208 -11.34 -52.68 -7.62
N GLN A 209 -12.60 -52.35 -7.87
CA GLN A 209 -13.14 -52.26 -9.24
C GLN A 209 -12.59 -51.00 -9.93
N ALA A 210 -12.52 -49.88 -9.23
CA ALA A 210 -11.95 -48.64 -9.73
C ALA A 210 -10.47 -48.79 -10.13
N ILE A 211 -9.64 -49.48 -9.32
CA ILE A 211 -8.23 -49.75 -9.64
C ILE A 211 -8.07 -50.43 -11.00
N SER A 212 -8.95 -51.38 -11.35
CA SER A 212 -8.91 -52.07 -12.64
C SER A 212 -9.23 -51.17 -13.85
N LEU A 213 -9.91 -50.04 -13.61
CA LEU A 213 -10.33 -49.08 -14.64
C LEU A 213 -9.37 -47.89 -14.77
N LEU A 214 -8.57 -47.60 -13.73
CA LEU A 214 -7.69 -46.43 -13.67
C LEU A 214 -6.42 -46.55 -14.54
N GLY A 215 -6.15 -47.72 -15.13
CA GLY A 215 -5.04 -47.95 -16.05
C GLY A 215 -3.77 -48.48 -15.36
N PRO A 216 -2.59 -48.34 -15.99
CA PRO A 216 -1.35 -48.98 -15.54
C PRO A 216 -0.84 -48.45 -14.20
N ASP A 217 -1.08 -47.16 -13.91
CA ASP A 217 -0.68 -46.52 -12.65
C ASP A 217 -1.66 -46.80 -11.50
N GLY A 218 -2.77 -47.51 -11.79
CA GLY A 218 -3.74 -47.98 -10.81
C GLY A 218 -4.26 -46.87 -9.89
N ILE A 219 -4.09 -47.03 -8.59
CA ILE A 219 -4.59 -46.08 -7.58
C ILE A 219 -3.80 -44.75 -7.54
N ASN A 220 -2.64 -44.70 -8.18
CA ASN A 220 -1.79 -43.50 -8.29
C ASN A 220 -1.97 -42.78 -9.63
N SER A 221 -2.91 -43.23 -10.47
CA SER A 221 -3.29 -42.52 -11.68
C SER A 221 -3.68 -41.07 -11.34
N MET A 222 -3.28 -40.13 -12.19
CA MET A 222 -3.60 -38.71 -12.04
C MET A 222 -4.76 -38.31 -12.95
N SER A 223 -5.64 -37.46 -12.43
CA SER A 223 -6.72 -36.83 -13.20
C SER A 223 -6.17 -35.77 -14.16
N GLU A 224 -7.04 -35.17 -14.98
CA GLU A 224 -6.67 -34.02 -15.83
C GLU A 224 -6.18 -32.80 -15.02
N GLN A 225 -6.59 -32.70 -13.76
CA GLN A 225 -6.14 -31.67 -12.81
C GLN A 225 -4.81 -32.04 -12.14
N GLY A 226 -4.18 -33.16 -12.55
CA GLY A 226 -2.93 -33.66 -11.97
C GLY A 226 -3.07 -34.21 -10.55
N MET A 227 -4.29 -34.51 -10.11
CA MET A 227 -4.57 -34.98 -8.74
C MET A 227 -4.77 -36.49 -8.70
N THR A 228 -4.28 -37.13 -7.64
CA THR A 228 -4.51 -38.56 -7.37
C THR A 228 -5.87 -38.78 -6.69
N PRO A 229 -6.43 -40.00 -6.72
CA PRO A 229 -7.62 -40.33 -5.94
C PRO A 229 -7.47 -40.04 -4.44
N LEU A 230 -6.27 -40.24 -3.88
CA LEU A 230 -5.97 -39.91 -2.49
C LEU A 230 -6.13 -38.41 -2.22
N MET A 231 -5.64 -37.54 -3.11
CA MET A 231 -5.82 -36.09 -2.98
C MET A 231 -7.30 -35.69 -3.01
N TYR A 232 -8.12 -36.30 -3.89
CA TYR A 232 -9.56 -36.03 -3.90
C TYR A 232 -10.26 -36.47 -2.61
N ALA A 233 -9.89 -37.64 -2.06
CA ALA A 233 -10.41 -38.08 -0.77
C ALA A 233 -10.00 -37.13 0.37
N CYS A 234 -8.77 -36.60 0.32
CA CYS A 234 -8.25 -35.63 1.28
C CYS A 234 -8.97 -34.28 1.20
N VAL A 235 -9.28 -33.77 0.00
CA VAL A 235 -10.09 -32.55 -0.18
C VAL A 235 -11.48 -32.70 0.44
N ARG A 236 -12.08 -33.90 0.31
CA ARG A 236 -13.41 -34.20 0.83
C ARG A 236 -13.46 -34.47 2.34
N GLY A 237 -12.33 -34.79 2.94
CA GLY A 237 -12.29 -35.25 4.34
C GLY A 237 -12.88 -36.65 4.52
N ASP A 238 -12.89 -37.50 3.48
CA ASP A 238 -13.46 -38.85 3.55
C ASP A 238 -12.45 -39.82 4.18
N GLU A 239 -12.44 -39.87 5.52
CA GLU A 239 -11.53 -40.69 6.32
C GLU A 239 -11.55 -42.17 5.92
N ALA A 240 -12.73 -42.73 5.66
CA ALA A 240 -12.89 -44.13 5.30
C ALA A 240 -12.31 -44.42 3.90
N MET A 241 -12.53 -43.52 2.94
CA MET A 241 -11.91 -43.62 1.63
C MET A 241 -10.40 -43.44 1.71
N VAL A 242 -9.90 -42.46 2.47
CA VAL A 242 -8.45 -42.25 2.68
C VAL A 242 -7.82 -43.53 3.21
N GLN A 243 -8.35 -44.13 4.29
CA GLN A 243 -7.82 -45.37 4.85
C GLN A 243 -7.79 -46.50 3.81
N MET A 244 -8.87 -46.68 3.05
CA MET A 244 -8.95 -47.73 2.02
C MET A 244 -7.99 -47.51 0.84
N LEU A 245 -7.75 -46.25 0.46
CA LEU A 245 -6.78 -45.91 -0.58
C LEU A 245 -5.33 -46.16 -0.09
N LEU A 246 -5.05 -45.86 1.18
CA LEU A 246 -3.77 -46.18 1.82
C LEU A 246 -3.53 -47.69 1.90
N ASP A 247 -4.54 -48.46 2.33
CA ASP A 247 -4.49 -49.92 2.37
C ASP A 247 -4.31 -50.53 0.97
N ALA A 248 -4.76 -49.84 -0.08
CA ALA A 248 -4.58 -50.22 -1.48
C ALA A 248 -3.21 -49.80 -2.07
N GLY A 249 -2.34 -49.15 -1.29
CA GLY A 249 -0.99 -48.75 -1.71
C GLY A 249 -0.92 -47.42 -2.44
N ALA A 250 -1.83 -46.48 -2.15
CA ALA A 250 -1.73 -45.11 -2.65
C ALA A 250 -0.46 -44.41 -2.14
N ASP A 251 0.22 -43.70 -3.03
CA ASP A 251 1.42 -42.93 -2.70
C ASP A 251 1.03 -41.63 -1.98
N LEU A 252 1.45 -41.54 -0.72
CA LEU A 252 1.22 -40.41 0.18
C LEU A 252 1.90 -39.12 -0.29
N ASN A 253 3.07 -39.26 -0.90
CA ASN A 253 3.97 -38.16 -1.24
C ASN A 253 3.94 -37.85 -2.74
N ALA A 254 2.98 -38.42 -3.47
CA ALA A 254 2.72 -38.04 -4.84
C ALA A 254 2.42 -36.54 -4.89
N GLU A 255 3.09 -35.84 -5.80
CA GLU A 255 2.93 -34.41 -6.00
C GLU A 255 2.08 -34.11 -7.22
N VAL A 256 1.29 -33.04 -7.13
CA VAL A 256 0.62 -32.50 -8.31
C VAL A 256 1.66 -32.01 -9.31
N VAL A 257 1.66 -32.61 -10.50
CA VAL A 257 2.68 -32.43 -11.52
C VAL A 257 2.80 -30.97 -11.98
N SER A 258 4.04 -30.47 -12.04
CA SER A 258 4.36 -29.10 -12.49
C SER A 258 4.43 -28.94 -14.02
N THR A 259 4.51 -30.05 -14.77
CA THR A 259 4.68 -30.01 -16.23
C THR A 259 3.38 -29.68 -16.98
N ALA A 260 3.28 -28.43 -17.45
CA ALA A 260 2.11 -27.91 -18.17
C ALA A 260 1.80 -28.63 -19.51
N HIS A 261 2.72 -29.44 -20.04
CA HIS A 261 2.56 -30.12 -21.33
C HIS A 261 1.75 -31.42 -21.24
N LYS A 262 1.77 -32.10 -20.09
CA LYS A 262 1.04 -33.37 -19.87
C LYS A 262 -0.32 -33.13 -19.20
N TYR A 263 -0.43 -32.09 -18.37
CA TYR A 263 -1.65 -31.72 -17.65
C TYR A 263 -1.88 -30.19 -17.73
N PRO A 264 -2.49 -29.69 -18.82
CA PRO A 264 -2.68 -28.25 -19.01
C PRO A 264 -3.67 -27.63 -18.01
N SER A 265 -4.54 -28.45 -17.41
CA SER A 265 -5.61 -28.04 -16.50
C SER A 265 -5.17 -27.93 -15.03
N VAL A 266 -3.91 -28.20 -14.71
CA VAL A 266 -3.37 -28.08 -13.34
C VAL A 266 -3.31 -26.61 -12.93
N HIS A 267 -3.95 -26.28 -11.82
CA HIS A 267 -3.92 -24.94 -11.26
C HIS A 267 -2.48 -24.57 -10.84
N PRO A 268 -1.98 -23.36 -11.15
CA PRO A 268 -0.62 -22.96 -10.77
C PRO A 268 -0.33 -23.08 -9.27
N GLU A 269 -1.32 -22.77 -8.42
CA GLU A 269 -1.17 -22.75 -6.96
C GLU A 269 -1.13 -24.16 -6.36
N THR A 270 -1.76 -25.15 -7.00
CA THR A 270 -1.79 -26.53 -6.50
C THR A 270 -0.59 -27.34 -6.95
N ARG A 271 0.32 -26.78 -7.75
CA ARG A 271 1.52 -27.49 -8.20
C ARG A 271 2.39 -27.83 -7.01
N HIS A 272 3.01 -29.01 -7.06
CA HIS A 272 3.81 -29.54 -5.95
C HIS A 272 3.01 -29.75 -4.66
N TRP A 273 1.69 -29.67 -4.66
CA TRP A 273 0.94 -30.03 -3.45
C TRP A 273 0.87 -31.54 -3.31
N THR A 274 0.88 -31.99 -2.06
CA THR A 274 0.71 -33.40 -1.67
C THR A 274 -0.68 -33.60 -1.09
N ALA A 275 -1.07 -34.87 -0.88
CA ALA A 275 -2.32 -35.21 -0.20
C ALA A 275 -2.44 -34.52 1.18
N LEU A 276 -1.33 -34.42 1.92
CA LEU A 276 -1.26 -33.74 3.21
C LEU A 276 -1.58 -32.24 3.10
N THR A 277 -1.00 -31.56 2.10
CA THR A 277 -1.24 -30.13 1.85
C THR A 277 -2.72 -29.83 1.63
N PHE A 278 -3.42 -30.65 0.83
CA PHE A 278 -4.86 -30.51 0.61
C PHE A 278 -5.69 -30.77 1.87
N ALA A 279 -5.36 -31.83 2.63
CA ALA A 279 -6.07 -32.13 3.87
C ALA A 279 -5.95 -30.99 4.90
N VAL A 280 -4.78 -30.36 4.98
CA VAL A 280 -4.53 -29.21 5.86
C VAL A 280 -5.25 -27.96 5.38
N LEU A 281 -5.23 -27.63 4.08
CA LEU A 281 -5.95 -26.50 3.52
C LEU A 281 -7.44 -26.53 3.87
N HIS A 282 -8.05 -27.72 3.79
CA HIS A 282 -9.47 -27.90 4.08
C HIS A 282 -9.79 -28.14 5.57
N GLY A 283 -8.78 -28.19 6.44
CA GLY A 283 -9.00 -28.30 7.88
C GLY A 283 -9.36 -29.70 8.39
N HIS A 284 -9.15 -30.76 7.60
CA HIS A 284 -9.58 -32.12 7.94
C HIS A 284 -8.62 -32.82 8.90
N ILE A 285 -8.67 -32.45 10.19
CA ILE A 285 -7.75 -32.94 11.23
C ILE A 285 -7.62 -34.47 11.28
N PRO A 286 -8.71 -35.27 11.25
CA PRO A 286 -8.59 -36.72 11.30
C PRO A 286 -7.85 -37.29 10.09
N VAL A 287 -8.11 -36.76 8.89
CA VAL A 287 -7.41 -37.16 7.66
C VAL A 287 -5.93 -36.78 7.73
N VAL A 288 -5.62 -35.58 8.23
CA VAL A 288 -4.22 -35.15 8.45
C VAL A 288 -3.51 -36.10 9.40
N GLN A 289 -4.16 -36.50 10.50
CA GLN A 289 -3.60 -37.46 11.43
C GLN A 289 -3.35 -38.83 10.78
N LEU A 290 -4.32 -39.36 10.00
CA LEU A 290 -4.16 -40.61 9.26
C LEU A 290 -2.97 -40.58 8.29
N LEU A 291 -2.83 -39.50 7.51
CA LEU A 291 -1.72 -39.34 6.56
C LEU A 291 -0.37 -39.28 7.27
N LEU A 292 -0.28 -38.54 8.37
CA LEU A 292 0.95 -38.41 9.16
C LEU A 292 1.30 -39.72 9.87
N ASP A 293 0.30 -40.46 10.38
CA ASP A 293 0.49 -41.79 10.99
C ASP A 293 0.94 -42.83 9.95
N ALA A 294 0.51 -42.68 8.69
CA ALA A 294 0.95 -43.50 7.56
C ALA A 294 2.33 -43.13 7.00
N GLY A 295 2.97 -42.06 7.50
CA GLY A 295 4.32 -41.65 7.12
C GLY A 295 4.41 -40.63 5.99
N ALA A 296 3.36 -39.82 5.76
CA ALA A 296 3.45 -38.67 4.86
C ALA A 296 4.55 -37.68 5.29
N LYS A 297 5.27 -37.10 4.31
CA LYS A 297 6.27 -36.06 4.56
C LYS A 297 5.58 -34.83 5.18
N VAL A 298 6.00 -34.44 6.39
CA VAL A 298 5.40 -33.34 7.16
C VAL A 298 5.51 -31.98 6.45
N GLU A 299 6.60 -31.79 5.70
CA GLU A 299 6.85 -30.58 4.89
C GLU A 299 6.18 -30.62 3.51
N GLY A 300 5.40 -31.67 3.21
CA GLY A 300 4.81 -31.87 1.90
C GLY A 300 5.84 -32.26 0.84
N SER A 301 5.88 -31.51 -0.26
CA SER A 301 6.74 -31.73 -1.44
C SER A 301 8.17 -31.24 -1.29
N LEU A 302 8.48 -30.57 -0.18
CA LEU A 302 9.79 -29.98 0.01
C LEU A 302 10.89 -31.03 0.12
N GLU A 303 11.70 -31.13 -0.94
CA GLU A 303 12.95 -31.86 -0.93
C GLU A 303 14.10 -30.94 -0.55
N HIS A 304 15.07 -31.46 0.21
CA HIS A 304 16.15 -30.66 0.75
C HIS A 304 17.04 -30.11 -0.38
N GLY A 305 17.06 -28.78 -0.55
CA GLY A 305 17.99 -28.09 -1.46
C GLY A 305 17.40 -27.52 -2.76
N GLU A 306 16.08 -27.61 -2.98
CA GLU A 306 15.42 -26.96 -4.13
C GLU A 306 14.75 -25.62 -3.75
N GLU A 307 14.64 -24.72 -4.73
CA GLU A 307 13.96 -23.43 -4.57
C GLU A 307 12.47 -23.65 -4.22
N ASN A 308 12.06 -23.24 -3.01
CA ASN A 308 10.73 -23.52 -2.49
C ASN A 308 9.68 -22.52 -3.00
N TYR A 309 8.89 -22.96 -3.99
CA TYR A 309 7.77 -22.19 -4.53
C TYR A 309 6.40 -22.61 -3.98
N SER A 310 6.32 -23.63 -3.10
CA SER A 310 5.05 -24.19 -2.62
C SER A 310 4.89 -24.06 -1.11
N GLU A 311 3.71 -23.61 -0.68
CA GLU A 311 3.37 -23.47 0.74
C GLU A 311 3.39 -24.83 1.46
N THR A 312 4.15 -24.89 2.56
CA THR A 312 4.17 -26.03 3.48
C THR A 312 2.80 -26.20 4.13
N PRO A 313 2.44 -27.43 4.54
CA PRO A 313 1.25 -27.65 5.35
C PRO A 313 1.23 -26.76 6.61
N LEU A 314 2.37 -26.52 7.26
CA LEU A 314 2.44 -25.69 8.46
C LEU A 314 2.14 -24.20 8.17
N GLN A 315 2.63 -23.66 7.05
CA GLN A 315 2.30 -22.29 6.62
C GLN A 315 0.80 -22.14 6.35
N LEU A 316 0.17 -23.10 5.66
CA LEU A 316 -1.27 -23.09 5.42
C LEU A 316 -2.08 -23.16 6.73
N ALA A 317 -1.71 -24.06 7.64
CA ALA A 317 -2.36 -24.16 8.94
C ALA A 317 -2.20 -22.87 9.77
N ALA A 318 -1.03 -22.22 9.67
CA ALA A 318 -0.75 -20.94 10.30
C ALA A 318 -1.57 -19.80 9.69
N ALA A 319 -1.75 -19.77 8.37
CA ALA A 319 -2.62 -18.82 7.65
C ALA A 319 -4.09 -18.96 8.06
N ALA A 320 -4.57 -20.20 8.14
CA ALA A 320 -5.94 -20.51 8.50
C ALA A 320 -6.23 -20.25 9.99
N GLY A 321 -5.18 -20.13 10.83
CA GLY A 321 -5.35 -19.96 12.27
C GLY A 321 -5.77 -21.23 13.00
N ASN A 322 -5.62 -22.40 12.36
CA ASN A 322 -6.05 -23.67 12.93
C ASN A 322 -5.03 -24.17 13.97
N PHE A 323 -5.26 -23.81 15.24
CA PHE A 323 -4.37 -24.13 16.36
C PHE A 323 -4.14 -25.64 16.53
N GLU A 324 -5.15 -26.46 16.28
CA GLU A 324 -5.06 -27.92 16.42
C GLU A 324 -4.16 -28.52 15.33
N LEU A 325 -4.36 -28.11 14.07
CA LEU A 325 -3.47 -28.53 12.97
C LEU A 325 -2.02 -28.07 13.17
N VAL A 326 -1.83 -26.83 13.61
CA VAL A 326 -0.47 -26.32 13.91
C VAL A 326 0.16 -27.15 15.03
N SER A 327 -0.58 -27.47 16.08
CA SER A 327 -0.06 -28.31 17.16
C SER A 327 0.32 -29.71 16.67
N LEU A 328 -0.56 -30.35 15.89
CA LEU A 328 -0.34 -31.68 15.32
C LEU A 328 0.90 -31.71 14.41
N LEU A 329 1.02 -30.76 13.47
CA LEU A 329 2.15 -30.69 12.54
C LEU A 329 3.48 -30.46 13.27
N LEU A 330 3.50 -29.58 14.28
CA LEU A 330 4.70 -29.34 15.09
C LEU A 330 5.08 -30.57 15.93
N GLU A 331 4.11 -31.31 16.47
CA GLU A 331 4.35 -32.57 17.19
C GLU A 331 4.97 -33.65 16.28
N ARG A 332 4.62 -33.65 14.98
CA ARG A 332 5.25 -34.51 13.97
C ARG A 332 6.56 -33.97 13.41
N GLY A 333 7.02 -32.82 13.91
CA GLY A 333 8.35 -32.29 13.64
C GLY A 333 8.44 -31.28 12.50
N ALA A 334 7.32 -30.65 12.10
CA ALA A 334 7.31 -29.56 11.13
C ALA A 334 8.25 -28.41 11.55
N ASP A 335 8.97 -27.82 10.61
CA ASP A 335 9.91 -26.73 10.84
C ASP A 335 9.24 -25.36 10.53
N PRO A 336 8.97 -24.52 11.54
CA PRO A 336 8.29 -23.23 11.35
C PRO A 336 9.17 -22.18 10.64
N MET A 337 10.47 -22.45 10.49
CA MET A 337 11.42 -21.55 9.84
C MET A 337 11.47 -21.72 8.32
N ILE A 338 10.85 -22.76 7.76
CA ILE A 338 10.79 -22.94 6.31
C ILE A 338 9.89 -21.86 5.73
N GLY A 339 10.46 -21.07 4.83
CA GLY A 339 9.76 -20.02 4.10
C GLY A 339 9.55 -20.39 2.63
N THR A 340 8.57 -19.75 2.01
CA THR A 340 8.31 -19.84 0.57
C THR A 340 8.74 -18.58 -0.16
N MET A 341 9.26 -18.74 -1.37
CA MET A 341 9.55 -17.64 -2.27
C MET A 341 8.35 -17.37 -3.20
N TYR A 342 7.75 -16.18 -3.12
CA TYR A 342 6.70 -15.78 -4.06
C TYR A 342 7.30 -15.21 -5.35
N ARG A 343 6.99 -15.84 -6.49
CA ARG A 343 7.34 -15.30 -7.82
C ARG A 343 6.28 -14.30 -8.30
N ASN A 344 6.26 -13.09 -7.74
CA ASN A 344 5.47 -12.01 -8.32
C ASN A 344 6.30 -11.23 -9.34
N GLY A 345 6.06 -11.48 -10.63
CA GLY A 345 6.74 -10.84 -11.76
C GLY A 345 6.48 -9.33 -11.94
N ILE A 346 6.08 -8.61 -10.90
CA ILE A 346 5.78 -7.17 -10.96
C ILE A 346 6.25 -6.38 -9.71
N SER A 347 6.87 -7.00 -8.70
CA SER A 347 7.45 -6.25 -7.58
C SER A 347 8.84 -6.75 -7.24
N MET A 348 9.84 -5.90 -7.49
CA MET A 348 11.20 -6.02 -6.94
C MET A 348 11.26 -5.37 -5.55
N THR A 349 10.33 -5.75 -4.67
CA THR A 349 10.50 -5.56 -3.23
C THR A 349 10.94 -6.90 -2.66
N PRO A 350 11.98 -6.98 -1.82
CA PRO A 350 12.35 -8.21 -1.15
C PRO A 350 11.30 -8.50 -0.07
N GLN A 351 10.08 -8.84 -0.48
CA GLN A 351 9.15 -9.58 0.36
C GLN A 351 9.86 -10.90 0.61
N GLY A 352 10.29 -11.08 1.86
CA GLY A 352 11.16 -12.16 2.26
C GLY A 352 10.50 -13.53 2.10
N ASP A 353 11.20 -14.53 2.60
CA ASP A 353 10.69 -15.89 2.64
C ASP A 353 9.55 -15.93 3.67
N MET A 354 8.30 -15.82 3.18
CA MET A 354 7.13 -15.87 4.05
C MET A 354 7.15 -17.23 4.74
N ASN A 355 7.35 -17.26 6.05
CA ASN A 355 7.42 -18.46 6.87
C ASN A 355 6.14 -18.59 7.71
N SER A 356 6.05 -19.65 8.52
CA SER A 356 4.84 -19.87 9.34
C SER A 356 4.62 -18.77 10.39
N PHE A 357 5.69 -18.14 10.90
CA PHE A 357 5.57 -17.01 11.83
C PHE A 357 4.96 -15.79 11.14
N SER A 358 5.47 -15.44 9.97
CA SER A 358 4.97 -14.29 9.21
C SER A 358 3.55 -14.52 8.72
N GLN A 359 3.19 -15.74 8.35
CA GLN A 359 1.82 -16.07 7.97
C GLN A 359 0.83 -15.98 9.13
N ALA A 360 1.17 -16.52 10.30
CA ALA A 360 0.34 -16.36 11.51
C ALA A 360 0.21 -14.88 11.91
N ALA A 361 1.27 -14.09 11.75
CA ALA A 361 1.30 -12.68 12.07
C ALA A 361 0.51 -11.82 11.07
N ALA A 362 0.62 -12.11 9.76
CA ALA A 362 -0.10 -11.45 8.68
C ALA A 362 -1.63 -11.61 8.79
N HIS A 363 -2.10 -12.67 9.44
CA HIS A 363 -3.53 -12.93 9.68
C HIS A 363 -3.96 -12.67 11.14
N GLY A 364 -3.07 -12.22 12.01
CA GLY A 364 -3.42 -11.85 13.39
C GLY A 364 -3.67 -13.03 14.34
N HIS A 365 -3.24 -14.24 13.99
CA HIS A 365 -3.48 -15.46 14.76
C HIS A 365 -2.54 -15.55 15.97
N ARG A 366 -2.77 -14.70 16.97
CA ARG A 366 -1.92 -14.54 18.17
C ARG A 366 -1.64 -15.85 18.92
N ASN A 367 -2.65 -16.72 19.07
CA ASN A 367 -2.49 -18.00 19.78
C ASN A 367 -1.63 -18.99 19.01
N VAL A 368 -1.81 -19.04 17.68
CA VAL A 368 -0.98 -19.84 16.78
C VAL A 368 0.46 -19.33 16.80
N PHE A 369 0.64 -18.02 16.71
CA PHE A 369 1.96 -17.39 16.78
C PHE A 369 2.72 -17.75 18.06
N ARG A 370 2.05 -17.71 19.21
CA ARG A 370 2.63 -18.13 20.50
C ARG A 370 2.96 -19.62 20.54
N LYS A 371 2.13 -20.47 19.93
CA LYS A 371 2.40 -21.91 19.83
C LYS A 371 3.64 -22.19 18.99
N LEU A 372 3.82 -21.47 17.88
CA LEU A 372 5.02 -21.56 17.04
C LEU A 372 6.27 -21.13 17.83
N LEU A 373 6.19 -20.07 18.63
CA LEU A 373 7.28 -19.60 19.47
C LEU A 373 7.66 -20.55 20.61
N ALA A 374 6.70 -21.32 21.12
CA ALA A 374 6.90 -22.24 22.23
C ALA A 374 7.69 -23.51 21.85
N GLN A 375 8.00 -23.71 20.57
CA GLN A 375 8.74 -24.88 20.11
C GLN A 375 10.24 -24.80 20.49
N PRO A 376 10.84 -25.91 20.98
CA PRO A 376 12.26 -25.97 21.25
C PRO A 376 13.06 -25.88 19.95
N GLU A 377 14.20 -25.19 19.98
CA GLU A 377 15.06 -25.08 18.81
C GLU A 377 15.66 -26.45 18.46
N LYS A 378 15.42 -26.94 17.24
CA LYS A 378 16.14 -28.12 16.74
C LYS A 378 17.58 -27.69 16.41
N GLU A 379 18.55 -28.17 17.19
CA GLU A 379 19.96 -28.13 16.82
C GLU A 379 20.17 -29.02 15.58
N LYS A 380 20.08 -28.44 14.37
CA LYS A 380 20.51 -29.13 13.15
C LYS A 380 22.05 -29.11 13.13
N SER A 381 22.66 -30.29 13.06
CA SER A 381 24.12 -30.46 12.97
C SER A 381 24.68 -29.72 11.75
N ASP A 382 25.52 -28.73 12.01
CA ASP A 382 26.20 -27.89 11.02
C ASP A 382 26.95 -28.73 9.97
N ILE A 383 26.41 -28.83 8.76
CA ILE A 383 27.19 -29.12 7.55
C ILE A 383 27.02 -27.91 6.64
N LEU A 384 28.04 -27.05 6.64
CA LEU A 384 28.10 -25.82 5.86
C LEU A 384 28.08 -26.12 4.35
N SER A 385 27.30 -25.36 3.59
CA SER A 385 27.43 -25.28 2.13
C SER A 385 28.61 -24.36 1.75
N LEU A 386 29.25 -24.60 0.59
CA LEU A 386 30.41 -23.83 0.14
C LEU A 386 30.07 -22.35 -0.11
N GLU A 387 28.82 -22.06 -0.47
CA GLU A 387 28.30 -20.70 -0.67
C GLU A 387 28.18 -19.92 0.66
N GLU A 388 27.79 -20.59 1.74
CA GLU A 388 27.71 -20.00 3.08
C GLU A 388 29.10 -19.62 3.63
N ILE A 389 30.12 -20.42 3.34
CA ILE A 389 31.52 -20.13 3.75
C ILE A 389 32.04 -18.88 3.03
N LEU A 390 31.62 -18.66 1.78
CA LEU A 390 32.09 -17.53 0.97
C LEU A 390 31.33 -16.23 1.31
N ALA A 391 30.10 -16.32 1.81
CA ALA A 391 29.27 -15.16 2.18
C ALA A 391 29.67 -14.53 3.55
N GLU A 392 30.32 -15.27 4.45
CA GLU A 392 30.76 -14.77 5.76
C GLU A 392 32.07 -13.94 5.70
N GLY A 393 32.74 -13.87 4.54
CA GLY A 393 34.07 -13.27 4.40
C GLY A 393 34.15 -11.75 4.17
N THR A 394 33.05 -10.98 4.24
CA THR A 394 33.06 -9.55 3.83
C THR A 394 32.70 -8.52 4.89
N ASP A 395 32.31 -8.92 6.10
CA ASP A 395 31.92 -7.95 7.13
C ASP A 395 33.12 -7.59 8.04
N LEU A 396 33.70 -6.41 7.80
CA LEU A 396 34.72 -5.80 8.65
C LEU A 396 34.16 -5.58 10.09
N PRO A 397 34.94 -5.89 11.15
CA PRO A 397 34.47 -5.72 12.51
C PRO A 397 34.77 -4.30 12.99
N ASP A 398 33.76 -3.45 13.14
CA ASP A 398 33.86 -2.24 13.97
C ASP A 398 32.53 -1.99 14.69
N SER A 399 32.48 -2.39 15.96
CA SER A 399 31.93 -1.66 17.12
C SER A 399 31.51 -2.64 18.21
N ALA A 400 32.08 -2.41 19.39
CA ALA A 400 32.03 -3.32 20.53
C ALA A 400 30.71 -3.26 21.32
N ALA A 401 30.34 -4.43 21.85
CA ALA A 401 29.46 -4.72 23.00
C ALA A 401 28.03 -5.27 22.72
N ALA A 402 27.95 -6.60 22.53
CA ALA A 402 26.91 -7.46 23.09
C ALA A 402 27.44 -8.91 23.20
N PRO A 403 27.02 -9.71 24.20
CA PRO A 403 27.76 -10.89 24.65
C PRO A 403 27.67 -12.09 23.70
N LEU A 404 28.75 -12.88 23.79
CA LEU A 404 29.02 -14.17 23.16
C LEU A 404 27.83 -15.15 23.17
N CYS A 405 27.75 -15.93 22.08
CA CYS A 405 26.87 -17.08 21.80
C CYS A 405 25.44 -16.78 21.33
N ALA A 406 25.29 -16.39 20.05
CA ALA A 406 24.06 -16.61 19.30
C ALA A 406 24.31 -17.74 18.26
N SER A 407 23.65 -18.89 18.44
CA SER A 407 23.61 -19.96 17.43
C SER A 407 23.08 -19.42 16.10
N ARG A 408 23.50 -19.96 14.93
CA ARG A 408 23.02 -19.55 13.59
C ARG A 408 21.48 -19.55 13.50
N ASN A 409 20.83 -20.49 14.20
CA ASN A 409 19.37 -20.56 14.35
C ASN A 409 18.76 -19.28 14.94
N SER A 410 19.45 -18.61 15.86
CA SER A 410 18.97 -17.37 16.48
C SER A 410 18.95 -16.18 15.50
N LYS A 411 19.85 -16.14 14.52
CA LYS A 411 19.88 -15.07 13.50
C LYS A 411 18.80 -15.27 12.45
N ALA A 412 18.61 -16.51 11.99
CA ALA A 412 17.52 -16.88 11.09
C ALA A 412 16.15 -16.61 11.73
N LYS A 413 15.96 -17.04 12.98
CA LYS A 413 14.75 -16.76 13.77
C LYS A 413 14.49 -15.27 13.95
N LEU A 414 15.52 -14.48 14.24
CA LEU A 414 15.37 -13.03 14.33
C LEU A 414 14.93 -12.43 12.99
N LYS A 415 15.44 -12.90 11.85
CA LYS A 415 15.00 -12.46 10.52
C LYS A 415 13.52 -12.80 10.29
N ALA A 416 13.11 -14.03 10.57
CA ALA A 416 11.71 -14.45 10.45
C ALA A 416 10.76 -13.64 11.35
N LEU A 417 11.16 -13.34 12.59
CA LEU A 417 10.36 -12.54 13.51
C LEU A 417 10.28 -11.06 13.09
N LYS A 418 11.34 -10.50 12.49
CA LYS A 418 11.29 -9.15 11.90
C LYS A 418 10.30 -9.07 10.75
N GLU A 419 10.28 -10.08 9.90
CA GLU A 419 9.33 -10.20 8.80
C GLU A 419 7.90 -10.41 9.31
N ALA A 420 7.71 -11.24 10.34
CA ALA A 420 6.42 -11.39 11.00
C ALA A 420 5.91 -10.06 11.61
N MET A 421 6.80 -9.29 12.25
CA MET A 421 6.47 -7.96 12.77
C MET A 421 6.06 -6.99 11.65
N TYR A 422 6.75 -7.06 10.50
CA TYR A 422 6.41 -6.26 9.33
C TYR A 422 5.00 -6.57 8.84
N HIS A 423 4.69 -7.85 8.62
CA HIS A 423 3.36 -8.24 8.13
C HIS A 423 2.24 -8.01 9.15
N SER A 424 2.46 -8.22 10.45
CA SER A 424 1.43 -7.91 11.45
C SER A 424 1.15 -6.41 11.56
N ALA A 425 2.18 -5.56 11.40
CA ALA A 425 2.00 -4.11 11.40
C ALA A 425 1.20 -3.64 10.17
N GLU A 426 1.59 -4.07 8.97
CA GLU A 426 0.93 -3.73 7.70
C GLU A 426 -0.56 -4.13 7.67
N HIS A 427 -0.91 -5.29 8.24
CA HIS A 427 -2.29 -5.76 8.30
C HIS A 427 -3.06 -5.25 9.53
N GLY A 428 -2.43 -4.45 10.40
CA GLY A 428 -3.04 -3.80 11.54
C GLY A 428 -3.28 -4.67 12.78
N TYR A 429 -2.58 -5.80 12.90
CA TYR A 429 -2.62 -6.69 14.06
C TYR A 429 -1.65 -6.26 15.17
N VAL A 430 -1.90 -5.09 15.76
CA VAL A 430 -1.02 -4.45 16.76
C VAL A 430 -0.70 -5.36 17.95
N ASP A 431 -1.64 -6.13 18.47
CA ASP A 431 -1.38 -6.99 19.63
C ASP A 431 -0.34 -8.08 19.31
N VAL A 432 -0.29 -8.58 18.07
CA VAL A 432 0.75 -9.52 17.64
C VAL A 432 2.08 -8.78 17.52
N THR A 433 2.09 -7.59 16.89
CA THR A 433 3.31 -6.77 16.78
C THR A 433 3.92 -6.46 18.15
N ILE A 434 3.10 -6.10 19.15
CA ILE A 434 3.56 -5.83 20.53
C ILE A 434 4.07 -7.10 21.21
N ASP A 435 3.42 -8.25 21.01
CA ASP A 435 3.94 -9.54 21.48
C ASP A 435 5.33 -9.83 20.87
N ILE A 436 5.53 -9.59 19.56
CA ILE A 436 6.83 -9.77 18.89
C ILE A 436 7.88 -8.80 19.45
N ARG A 437 7.50 -7.53 19.67
CA ARG A 437 8.37 -6.53 20.30
C ARG A 437 8.82 -6.96 21.69
N SER A 438 7.92 -7.55 22.49
CA SER A 438 8.20 -8.00 23.86
C SER A 438 9.24 -9.13 23.92
N ILE A 439 9.45 -9.87 22.82
CA ILE A 439 10.44 -10.94 22.69
C ILE A 439 11.85 -10.38 22.41
N GLY A 440 11.96 -9.08 22.08
CA GLY A 440 13.24 -8.39 21.89
C GLY A 440 13.55 -8.03 20.44
N VAL A 441 12.62 -8.22 19.52
CA VAL A 441 12.76 -7.69 18.14
C VAL A 441 12.73 -6.16 18.20
N PRO A 442 13.71 -5.45 17.63
CA PRO A 442 13.72 -4.00 17.61
C PRO A 442 12.66 -3.46 16.66
N TRP A 443 12.14 -2.28 16.96
CA TRP A 443 11.30 -1.54 16.02
C TRP A 443 12.08 -1.17 14.78
N THR A 444 11.46 -1.29 13.62
CA THR A 444 11.81 -0.47 12.47
C THR A 444 10.94 0.76 12.47
N LEU A 445 11.40 1.85 11.84
CA LEU A 445 10.59 3.07 11.71
C LEU A 445 9.17 2.78 11.16
N HIS A 446 9.11 2.01 10.08
CA HIS A 446 7.86 1.62 9.44
C HIS A 446 6.92 0.82 10.35
N THR A 447 7.42 -0.24 11.01
CA THR A 447 6.58 -1.09 11.89
C THR A 447 6.07 -0.33 13.10
N TRP A 448 6.87 0.58 13.65
CA TRP A 448 6.46 1.48 14.73
C TRP A 448 5.38 2.46 14.26
N LEU A 449 5.57 3.07 13.09
CA LEU A 449 4.62 4.03 12.51
C LEU A 449 3.25 3.40 12.26
N GLU A 450 3.21 2.23 11.60
CA GLU A 450 1.96 1.54 11.33
C GLU A 450 1.28 1.04 12.61
N SER A 451 2.06 0.59 13.60
CA SER A 451 1.53 0.25 14.93
C SER A 451 0.94 1.45 15.67
N LEU A 452 1.56 2.63 15.55
CA LEU A 452 1.06 3.88 16.12
C LEU A 452 -0.22 4.33 15.42
N ARG A 453 -0.25 4.27 14.08
CA ARG A 453 -1.39 4.64 13.25
C ARG A 453 -2.62 3.81 13.60
N THR A 454 -2.47 2.50 13.61
CA THR A 454 -3.55 1.56 13.91
C THR A 454 -4.01 1.68 15.37
N SER A 455 -3.09 1.88 16.32
CA SER A 455 -3.45 2.20 17.71
C SER A 455 -4.26 3.49 17.84
N PHE A 456 -3.95 4.50 17.02
CA PHE A 456 -4.67 5.77 16.98
C PHE A 456 -6.07 5.63 16.37
N GLN A 457 -6.19 4.92 15.25
CA GLN A 457 -7.47 4.60 14.60
C GLN A 457 -8.39 3.78 15.52
N GLN A 458 -7.84 2.83 16.28
CA GLN A 458 -8.58 2.03 17.26
C GLN A 458 -8.81 2.76 18.61
N HIS A 459 -8.33 4.00 18.75
CA HIS A 459 -8.43 4.81 19.97
C HIS A 459 -7.85 4.16 21.25
N ARG A 460 -6.82 3.30 21.10
CA ARG A 460 -6.17 2.58 22.20
C ARG A 460 -5.11 3.44 22.89
N ARG A 461 -5.55 4.40 23.72
CA ARG A 461 -4.68 5.36 24.43
C ARG A 461 -3.48 4.76 25.18
N PRO A 462 -3.61 3.66 25.93
CA PRO A 462 -2.46 3.08 26.64
C PRO A 462 -1.37 2.57 25.69
N LEU A 463 -1.75 2.03 24.53
CA LEU A 463 -0.79 1.58 23.52
C LEU A 463 -0.10 2.75 22.85
N ILE A 464 -0.84 3.82 22.51
CA ILE A 464 -0.24 5.07 22.00
C ILE A 464 0.83 5.58 22.97
N GLN A 465 0.51 5.65 24.27
CA GLN A 465 1.48 6.11 25.28
C GLN A 465 2.72 5.22 25.38
N CYS A 466 2.55 3.90 25.23
CA CYS A 466 3.66 2.95 25.23
C CYS A 466 4.54 3.13 23.99
N LEU A 467 3.93 3.20 22.81
CA LEU A 467 4.62 3.36 21.53
C LEU A 467 5.39 4.67 21.46
N LEU A 468 4.80 5.79 21.89
CA LEU A 468 5.48 7.09 21.93
C LEU A 468 6.70 7.06 22.87
N LYS A 469 6.62 6.35 24.01
CA LYS A 469 7.76 6.18 24.92
C LYS A 469 8.90 5.37 24.30
N GLU A 470 8.58 4.44 23.40
CA GLU A 470 9.55 3.58 22.73
C GLU A 470 10.17 4.19 21.47
N PHE A 471 9.74 5.38 21.01
CA PHE A 471 10.29 6.04 19.83
C PHE A 471 11.83 6.14 19.86
N LYS A 472 12.41 6.44 21.03
CA LYS A 472 13.86 6.52 21.27
C LYS A 472 14.65 5.21 21.02
N SER A 473 13.96 4.09 20.81
CA SER A 473 14.61 2.82 20.46
C SER A 473 14.92 2.70 18.97
N ILE A 474 14.29 3.54 18.15
CA ILE A 474 14.60 3.68 16.72
C ILE A 474 15.83 4.57 16.62
N GLN A 475 16.88 4.08 15.95
CA GLN A 475 18.12 4.85 15.80
C GLN A 475 17.92 5.99 14.79
N GLU A 476 18.59 7.13 15.00
CA GLU A 476 18.51 8.29 14.10
C GLU A 476 18.99 7.97 12.67
N GLU A 477 19.82 6.93 12.50
CA GLU A 477 20.30 6.42 11.20
C GLU A 477 19.19 5.74 10.39
N GLU A 478 18.12 5.29 11.06
CA GLU A 478 16.96 4.66 10.42
C GLU A 478 15.88 5.68 10.04
N TYR A 479 16.09 6.98 10.29
CA TYR A 479 15.16 8.01 9.87
C TYR A 479 15.12 8.09 8.35
N THR A 480 13.96 7.75 7.76
CA THR A 480 13.71 7.82 6.32
C THR A 480 12.75 8.98 5.99
N GLU A 481 12.52 9.23 4.71
CA GLU A 481 11.52 10.20 4.23
C GLU A 481 10.09 9.87 4.72
N GLU A 482 9.82 8.61 5.08
CA GLU A 482 8.56 8.15 5.67
C GLU A 482 8.26 8.86 7.00
N LEU A 483 9.27 9.11 7.83
CA LEU A 483 9.10 9.86 9.08
C LEU A 483 8.53 11.26 8.81
N ILE A 484 8.97 11.92 7.74
CA ILE A 484 8.52 13.27 7.39
C ILE A 484 7.14 13.24 6.74
N THR A 485 6.94 12.35 5.78
CA THR A 485 5.75 12.31 4.93
C THR A 485 4.54 11.66 5.61
N GLN A 486 4.76 10.69 6.50
CA GLN A 486 3.71 9.92 7.18
C GLN A 486 3.77 10.10 8.70
N GLY A 487 4.98 10.02 9.29
CA GLY A 487 5.15 10.03 10.74
C GLY A 487 4.83 11.36 11.43
N LEU A 488 5.42 12.46 10.97
CA LEU A 488 5.14 13.79 11.50
C LEU A 488 3.65 14.15 11.40
N PRO A 489 2.97 14.05 10.23
CA PRO A 489 1.53 14.30 10.15
C PRO A 489 0.73 13.50 11.19
N LEU A 490 1.00 12.19 11.30
CA LEU A 490 0.31 11.33 12.26
C LEU A 490 0.54 11.80 13.71
N MET A 491 1.76 12.14 14.09
CA MET A 491 2.08 12.62 15.43
C MET A 491 1.42 13.97 15.76
N PHE A 492 1.37 14.90 14.79
CA PHE A 492 0.66 16.17 14.95
C PHE A 492 -0.87 15.98 14.99
N GLU A 493 -1.42 15.03 14.25
CA GLU A 493 -2.82 14.63 14.36
C GLU A 493 -3.14 14.04 15.73
N ILE A 494 -2.27 13.17 16.27
CA ILE A 494 -2.41 12.65 17.63
C ILE A 494 -2.35 13.79 18.65
N LEU A 495 -1.42 14.75 18.51
CA LEU A 495 -1.33 15.93 19.39
C LEU A 495 -2.63 16.74 19.36
N LYS A 496 -3.18 16.97 18.16
CA LYS A 496 -4.42 17.75 17.95
C LYS A 496 -5.65 17.05 18.51
N ALA A 497 -5.74 15.73 18.35
CA ALA A 497 -6.87 14.93 18.80
C ALA A 497 -6.80 14.60 20.31
N SER A 498 -5.59 14.50 20.86
CA SER A 498 -5.36 14.15 22.26
C SER A 498 -5.59 15.35 23.17
N LYS A 499 -6.51 15.19 24.13
CA LYS A 499 -6.62 16.06 25.31
C LYS A 499 -5.82 15.51 26.51
N ASN A 500 -5.01 14.49 26.29
CA ASN A 500 -4.25 13.81 27.35
C ASN A 500 -2.87 14.45 27.49
N GLU A 501 -2.60 15.03 28.66
CA GLU A 501 -1.35 15.74 28.95
C GLU A 501 -0.12 14.85 28.80
N VAL A 502 -0.21 13.57 29.18
CA VAL A 502 0.92 12.61 29.08
C VAL A 502 1.29 12.37 27.62
N ILE A 503 0.30 12.21 26.74
CA ILE A 503 0.55 12.04 25.29
C ILE A 503 1.17 13.30 24.72
N SER A 504 0.66 14.49 25.08
CA SER A 504 1.21 15.76 24.62
C SER A 504 2.65 15.97 25.10
N GLN A 505 2.96 15.60 26.35
CA GLN A 505 4.32 15.61 26.89
C GLN A 505 5.24 14.64 26.14
N GLN A 506 4.82 13.40 25.90
CA GLN A 506 5.63 12.43 25.15
C GLN A 506 5.91 12.90 23.71
N LEU A 507 4.90 13.45 23.03
CA LEU A 507 5.07 14.04 21.70
C LEU A 507 6.02 15.24 21.73
N SER A 508 5.94 16.09 22.76
CA SER A 508 6.87 17.22 22.91
C SER A 508 8.32 16.76 23.06
N VAL A 509 8.56 15.66 23.78
CA VAL A 509 9.90 15.05 23.90
C VAL A 509 10.39 14.56 22.54
N ILE A 510 9.53 13.86 21.78
CA ILE A 510 9.87 13.38 20.43
C ILE A 510 10.18 14.55 19.51
N PHE A 511 9.33 15.57 19.45
CA PHE A 511 9.54 16.72 18.56
C PHE A 511 10.81 17.50 18.91
N THR A 512 11.09 17.71 20.20
CA THR A 512 12.35 18.34 20.62
C THR A 512 13.57 17.48 20.30
N HIS A 513 13.46 16.14 20.45
CA HIS A 513 14.52 15.22 20.06
C HIS A 513 14.79 15.25 18.55
N CYS A 514 13.74 15.13 17.72
CA CYS A 514 13.85 15.19 16.25
C CYS A 514 14.31 16.55 15.71
N TYR A 515 14.08 17.65 16.45
CA TYR A 515 14.61 18.96 16.08
C TYR A 515 16.15 19.04 16.23
N GLY A 516 16.71 18.22 17.12
CA GLY A 516 18.13 18.06 17.36
C GLY A 516 18.74 19.11 18.30
N PRO A 517 19.99 18.89 18.74
CA PRO A 517 20.68 19.75 19.70
C PRO A 517 21.14 21.10 19.10
N TYR A 518 21.24 21.17 17.78
CA TYR A 518 21.79 22.31 17.04
C TYR A 518 21.04 23.63 17.32
N PRO A 519 21.71 24.79 17.23
CA PRO A 519 21.05 26.08 17.39
C PRO A 519 20.04 26.34 16.27
N ILE A 520 19.00 27.12 16.57
CA ILE A 520 18.02 27.58 15.58
C ILE A 520 18.78 28.43 14.53
N PRO A 521 18.55 28.22 13.22
CA PRO A 521 19.18 29.01 12.18
C PRO A 521 19.05 30.51 12.44
N LYS A 522 20.18 31.22 12.47
CA LYS A 522 20.19 32.66 12.77
C LYS A 522 19.68 33.44 11.57
N LEU A 523 18.89 34.48 11.85
CA LEU A 523 18.46 35.45 10.84
C LEU A 523 19.68 36.22 10.29
N VAL A 524 19.84 36.19 8.97
CA VAL A 524 20.94 36.88 8.29
C VAL A 524 20.60 38.36 8.09
N GLU A 525 21.51 39.23 8.49
CA GLU A 525 21.35 40.68 8.37
C GLU A 525 21.47 41.16 6.92
N ILE A 526 20.54 42.02 6.49
CA ILE A 526 20.55 42.61 5.15
C ILE A 526 21.35 43.91 5.20
N LYS A 527 22.60 43.88 4.75
CA LYS A 527 23.46 45.06 4.65
C LYS A 527 23.19 45.83 3.34
N ARG A 528 22.14 46.67 3.31
CA ARG A 528 21.96 47.65 2.22
C ARG A 528 22.62 48.98 2.60
N LYS A 529 23.65 49.40 1.85
CA LYS A 529 24.17 50.76 1.94
C LYS A 529 23.21 51.70 1.20
N GLN A 530 22.55 52.59 1.93
CA GLN A 530 21.77 53.67 1.35
C GLN A 530 22.68 54.58 0.53
N THR A 531 22.33 54.84 -0.73
CA THR A 531 23.13 55.63 -1.68
C THR A 531 23.02 57.14 -1.47
N SER A 532 21.96 57.59 -0.79
CA SER A 532 21.71 58.99 -0.44
C SER A 532 21.73 59.10 1.08
N ARG A 533 22.74 59.79 1.62
CA ARG A 533 22.89 60.07 3.05
C ARG A 533 22.83 61.57 3.26
N LEU A 534 21.92 62.00 4.13
CA LEU A 534 21.89 63.37 4.65
C LEU A 534 22.47 63.35 6.06
N ASP A 535 23.15 64.41 6.45
CA ASP A 535 23.71 64.53 7.79
C ASP A 535 22.60 64.40 8.86
N PRO A 536 22.81 63.62 9.93
CA PRO A 536 22.00 63.63 11.15
C PRO A 536 21.46 64.99 11.58
N HIS A 537 22.22 66.07 11.39
CA HIS A 537 21.84 67.44 11.76
C HIS A 537 20.58 67.95 11.03
N PHE A 538 20.24 67.40 9.87
CA PHE A 538 19.04 67.78 9.11
C PHE A 538 17.77 67.04 9.54
N LEU A 539 17.86 66.10 10.49
CA LEU A 539 16.72 65.36 11.00
C LEU A 539 15.73 66.29 11.71
N ASN A 540 14.47 66.33 11.25
CA ASN A 540 13.40 67.14 11.82
C ASN A 540 13.70 68.66 11.90
N ASN A 541 14.49 69.17 10.94
CA ASN A 541 14.81 70.59 10.85
C ASN A 541 13.80 71.32 9.95
N LYS A 542 13.14 72.34 10.50
CA LYS A 542 12.09 73.13 9.83
C LYS A 542 12.61 74.00 8.68
N GLU A 543 13.82 74.52 8.77
CA GLU A 543 14.32 75.53 7.83
C GLU A 543 14.73 74.93 6.47
N MET A 544 15.15 73.66 6.47
CA MET A 544 15.75 73.00 5.30
C MET A 544 14.88 71.87 4.72
N SER A 545 13.70 71.60 5.28
CA SER A 545 12.79 70.54 4.84
C SER A 545 11.91 70.95 3.66
N ASP A 546 11.67 70.02 2.73
CA ASP A 546 10.78 70.21 1.56
C ASP A 546 9.48 69.37 1.67
N VAL A 547 9.31 68.62 2.76
CA VAL A 547 8.06 67.91 3.10
C VAL A 547 7.80 67.92 4.60
N THR A 548 6.53 68.03 4.99
CA THR A 548 6.09 67.94 6.40
C THR A 548 5.12 66.78 6.55
N PHE A 549 5.39 65.90 7.52
CA PHE A 549 4.45 64.86 7.94
C PHE A 549 3.71 65.30 9.19
N LEU A 550 2.41 65.03 9.28
CA LEU A 550 1.63 65.21 10.48
C LEU A 550 1.42 63.84 11.13
N VAL A 551 2.12 63.57 12.23
CA VAL A 551 2.07 62.29 12.94
C VAL A 551 1.47 62.52 14.32
N GLU A 552 0.31 61.90 14.60
CA GLU A 552 -0.47 62.16 15.83
C GLU A 552 -0.72 63.67 16.08
N GLY A 553 -0.96 64.44 15.01
CA GLY A 553 -1.18 65.89 15.09
C GLY A 553 0.08 66.73 15.32
N ARG A 554 1.28 66.12 15.35
CA ARG A 554 2.56 66.83 15.49
C ARG A 554 3.30 66.90 14.15
N PRO A 555 3.83 68.07 13.75
CA PRO A 555 4.61 68.19 12.53
C PRO A 555 5.97 67.49 12.67
N PHE A 556 6.40 66.82 11.60
CA PHE A 556 7.71 66.22 11.44
C PHE A 556 8.29 66.64 10.09
N TYR A 557 9.44 67.31 10.11
CA TYR A 557 10.06 67.90 8.94
C TYR A 557 11.06 66.93 8.29
N ALA A 558 10.95 66.69 6.98
CA ALA A 558 11.79 65.70 6.28
C ALA A 558 12.16 66.14 4.85
N HIS A 559 12.96 65.30 4.17
CA HIS A 559 13.51 65.59 2.84
C HIS A 559 13.01 64.58 1.79
N ARG A 560 12.32 65.05 0.74
CA ARG A 560 11.70 64.23 -0.31
C ARG A 560 12.73 63.34 -1.00
N VAL A 561 13.91 63.89 -1.33
CA VAL A 561 14.98 63.18 -2.04
C VAL A 561 15.40 61.90 -1.30
N LEU A 562 15.60 61.97 0.02
CA LEU A 562 15.97 60.83 0.85
C LEU A 562 14.86 59.77 0.89
N LEU A 563 13.60 60.21 1.04
CA LEU A 563 12.46 59.32 1.18
C LEU A 563 12.11 58.61 -0.14
N PHE A 564 12.28 59.30 -1.27
CA PHE A 564 12.01 58.76 -2.61
C PHE A 564 12.95 57.62 -2.99
N THR A 565 14.21 57.69 -2.57
CA THR A 565 15.23 56.67 -2.84
C THR A 565 15.20 55.54 -1.80
N ALA A 566 14.78 55.82 -0.57
CA ALA A 566 14.81 54.87 0.52
C ALA A 566 13.71 53.80 0.49
N SER A 567 12.50 54.17 0.05
CA SER A 567 11.34 53.28 0.14
C SER A 567 10.35 53.49 -1.01
N PRO A 568 9.88 52.40 -1.65
CA PRO A 568 8.81 52.48 -2.64
C PRO A 568 7.50 53.01 -2.05
N ARG A 569 7.19 52.72 -0.78
CA ARG A 569 5.99 53.25 -0.09
C ARG A 569 6.08 54.75 0.10
N PHE A 570 7.21 55.26 0.58
CA PHE A 570 7.38 56.72 0.73
C PHE A 570 7.34 57.42 -0.63
N LYS A 571 7.96 56.84 -1.67
CA LYS A 571 7.85 57.33 -3.04
C LYS A 571 6.39 57.43 -3.51
N ALA A 572 5.58 56.40 -3.29
CA ALA A 572 4.16 56.40 -3.62
C ALA A 572 3.35 57.45 -2.83
N LEU A 573 3.59 57.57 -1.52
CA LEU A 573 2.95 58.59 -0.66
C LEU A 573 3.26 60.03 -1.11
N LEU A 574 4.48 60.27 -1.59
CA LEU A 574 4.94 61.58 -2.04
C LEU A 574 4.54 61.92 -3.49
N SER A 575 4.17 60.91 -4.28
CA SER A 575 3.80 61.05 -5.70
C SER A 575 2.28 61.19 -5.92
N SER A 576 1.47 60.84 -4.92
CA SER A 576 -0.01 60.82 -5.02
C SER A 576 -0.69 62.18 -4.87
N LYS A 577 0.05 63.28 -4.66
CA LYS A 577 -0.51 64.64 -4.54
C LYS A 577 0.21 65.64 -5.47
N PRO A 578 -0.52 66.43 -6.28
CA PRO A 578 0.06 67.46 -7.13
C PRO A 578 0.55 68.65 -6.30
N SER A 579 1.58 69.29 -6.85
CA SER A 579 2.32 70.46 -6.38
C SER A 579 1.43 71.70 -6.12
N SER A 580 1.00 71.88 -4.88
CA SER A 580 0.71 73.21 -4.32
C SER A 580 1.33 73.30 -2.93
N ASP A 581 1.78 74.52 -2.60
CA ASP A 581 2.74 74.83 -1.54
C ASP A 581 2.44 74.15 -0.19
N SER A 582 3.49 73.56 0.40
CA SER A 582 3.52 72.74 1.62
C SER A 582 2.77 71.39 1.51
N THR A 583 3.47 70.36 1.02
CA THR A 583 2.95 68.99 1.02
C THR A 583 2.90 68.46 2.46
N CYS A 584 1.79 68.70 3.15
CA CYS A 584 1.49 68.10 4.45
C CYS A 584 0.91 66.69 4.24
N ILE A 585 1.56 65.67 4.80
CA ILE A 585 1.13 64.26 4.70
C ILE A 585 0.79 63.73 6.09
N GLU A 586 -0.46 63.34 6.29
CA GLU A 586 -0.92 62.77 7.56
C GLU A 586 -0.56 61.28 7.67
N ILE A 587 -0.02 60.89 8.82
CA ILE A 587 0.26 59.50 9.18
C ILE A 587 -0.45 59.20 10.50
N ASN A 588 -1.55 58.47 10.40
CA ASN A 588 -2.44 58.19 11.54
C ASN A 588 -2.19 56.81 12.18
N TYR A 589 -1.39 55.96 11.55
CA TYR A 589 -1.22 54.54 11.91
C TYR A 589 0.12 54.22 12.59
N VAL A 590 0.95 55.24 12.86
CA VAL A 590 2.27 55.09 13.48
C VAL A 590 2.42 56.16 14.55
N LYS A 591 2.83 55.78 15.76
CA LYS A 591 3.07 56.73 16.85
C LYS A 591 4.26 57.63 16.53
N TYR A 592 4.25 58.87 17.05
CA TYR A 592 5.32 59.84 16.81
C TYR A 592 6.74 59.32 17.14
N PRO A 593 6.99 58.66 18.30
CA PRO A 593 8.32 58.15 18.63
C PRO A 593 8.82 57.06 17.67
N ILE A 594 7.91 56.21 17.20
CA ILE A 594 8.23 55.13 16.25
C ILE A 594 8.56 55.72 14.87
N PHE A 595 7.79 56.71 14.44
CA PHE A 595 8.09 57.43 13.19
C PHE A 595 9.43 58.15 13.25
N GLN A 596 9.77 58.73 14.41
CA GLN A 596 11.08 59.33 14.64
C GLN A 596 12.21 58.30 14.51
N LEU A 597 12.06 57.08 15.06
CA LEU A 597 13.03 55.99 14.89
C LEU A 597 13.19 55.57 13.43
N VAL A 598 12.08 55.45 12.69
CA VAL A 598 12.12 55.19 11.24
C VAL A 598 12.90 56.27 10.50
N MET A 599 12.69 57.55 10.84
CA MET A 599 13.43 58.65 10.23
C MET A 599 14.90 58.65 10.66
N GLN A 600 15.22 58.37 11.92
CA GLN A 600 16.62 58.24 12.37
C GLN A 600 17.36 57.16 11.58
N TYR A 601 16.73 56.00 11.35
CA TYR A 601 17.30 54.94 10.50
C TYR A 601 17.67 55.47 9.10
N LEU A 602 16.77 56.23 8.48
CA LEU A 602 16.95 56.75 7.13
C LEU A 602 18.04 57.82 7.02
N TYR A 603 18.16 58.71 8.01
CA TYR A 603 19.20 59.76 8.01
C TYR A 603 20.56 59.20 8.42
N TYR A 604 20.59 58.26 9.37
CA TYR A 604 21.85 57.64 9.82
C TYR A 604 22.39 56.61 8.82
N GLY A 605 21.57 56.21 7.84
CA GLY A 605 22.00 55.36 6.73
C GLY A 605 22.25 53.91 7.15
N GLY A 606 21.61 53.46 8.23
CA GLY A 606 21.77 52.14 8.84
C GLY A 606 21.18 52.05 10.24
N ALA A 607 21.17 50.83 10.80
CA ALA A 607 20.59 50.55 12.12
C ALA A 607 21.61 50.56 13.29
N GLU A 608 22.90 50.71 13.00
CA GLU A 608 23.99 50.60 13.98
C GLU A 608 23.92 51.64 15.12
N SER A 609 23.30 52.80 14.87
CA SER A 609 23.18 53.90 15.82
C SER A 609 21.78 54.07 16.42
N LEU A 610 20.85 53.14 16.14
CA LEU A 610 19.49 53.19 16.69
C LEU A 610 19.44 52.60 18.10
N LEU A 611 18.96 53.39 19.06
CA LEU A 611 18.64 52.93 20.41
C LEU A 611 17.17 52.53 20.46
N ILE A 612 16.89 51.25 20.23
CA ILE A 612 15.53 50.70 20.23
C ILE A 612 15.25 50.08 21.60
N LYS A 613 14.21 50.54 22.30
CA LYS A 613 13.78 49.92 23.56
C LYS A 613 12.94 48.68 23.30
N ASN A 614 12.99 47.70 24.21
CA ASN A 614 12.28 46.42 24.04
C ASN A 614 10.76 46.57 23.79
N ASN A 615 10.12 47.55 24.41
CA ASN A 615 8.68 47.82 24.25
C ASN A 615 8.32 48.51 22.92
N GLU A 616 9.30 49.07 22.22
CA GLU A 616 9.10 49.80 20.96
C GLU A 616 9.38 48.91 19.72
N ILE A 617 10.06 47.77 19.88
CA ILE A 617 10.52 46.91 18.76
C ILE A 617 9.35 46.41 17.91
N MET A 618 8.27 45.93 18.53
CA MET A 618 7.14 45.34 17.81
C MET A 618 6.38 46.39 16.98
N GLU A 619 6.23 47.59 17.52
CA GLU A 619 5.63 48.72 16.80
C GLU A 619 6.55 49.21 15.67
N LEU A 620 7.86 49.24 15.92
CA LEU A 620 8.86 49.58 14.90
C LEU A 620 8.90 48.54 13.77
N LEU A 621 8.76 47.25 14.07
CA LEU A 621 8.64 46.19 13.07
C LEU A 621 7.40 46.40 12.19
N SER A 622 6.25 46.73 12.79
CA SER A 622 5.02 47.08 12.05
C SER A 622 5.24 48.29 11.13
N ALA A 623 5.89 49.34 11.64
CA ALA A 623 6.19 50.53 10.87
C ALA A 623 7.18 50.23 9.73
N ALA A 624 8.25 49.47 9.98
CA ALA A 624 9.22 49.08 8.98
C ALA A 624 8.57 48.27 7.84
N LYS A 625 7.67 47.34 8.17
CA LYS A 625 6.87 46.60 7.19
C LYS A 625 5.93 47.53 6.41
N PHE A 626 5.19 48.40 7.10
CA PHE A 626 4.25 49.35 6.48
C PHE A 626 4.95 50.27 5.48
N PHE A 627 6.13 50.80 5.83
CA PHE A 627 6.95 51.63 4.97
C PHE A 627 7.85 50.83 4.02
N GLN A 628 7.74 49.51 3.95
CA GLN A 628 8.51 48.64 3.03
C GLN A 628 10.04 48.82 3.16
N LEU A 629 10.54 48.94 4.38
CA LEU A 629 11.96 49.09 4.72
C LEU A 629 12.58 47.73 5.09
N GLU A 630 12.93 46.93 4.09
CA GLU A 630 13.36 45.52 4.27
C GLU A 630 14.54 45.34 5.23
N ALA A 631 15.57 46.20 5.16
CA ALA A 631 16.75 46.08 6.01
C ALA A 631 16.47 46.47 7.47
N LEU A 632 15.64 47.49 7.71
CA LEU A 632 15.18 47.84 9.06
C LEU A 632 14.26 46.75 9.62
N GLN A 633 13.37 46.20 8.78
CA GLN A 633 12.52 45.07 9.14
C GLN A 633 13.37 43.89 9.60
N ARG A 634 14.36 43.46 8.80
CA ARG A 634 15.27 42.37 9.17
C ARG A 634 16.05 42.64 10.45
N HIS A 635 16.49 43.88 10.66
CA HIS A 635 17.16 44.26 11.90
C HIS A 635 16.24 44.12 13.12
N CYS A 636 14.99 44.57 13.02
CA CYS A 636 13.98 44.39 14.07
C CYS A 636 13.72 42.89 14.33
N GLU A 637 13.61 42.07 13.27
CA GLU A 637 13.45 40.61 13.39
C GLU A 637 14.62 39.98 14.17
N ILE A 638 15.86 40.40 13.91
CA ILE A 638 17.05 39.91 14.62
C ILE A 638 17.00 40.28 16.11
N ILE A 639 16.53 41.49 16.46
CA ILE A 639 16.40 41.88 17.87
C ILE A 639 15.31 41.05 18.55
N CYS A 640 14.14 40.88 17.92
CA CYS A 640 13.07 40.01 18.43
C CYS A 640 13.56 38.56 18.64
N ALA A 641 14.31 38.02 17.69
CA ALA A 641 14.89 36.68 17.79
C ALA A 641 15.87 36.53 18.96
N LYS A 642 16.57 37.62 19.36
CA LYS A 642 17.47 37.62 20.52
C LYS A 642 16.75 37.82 21.85
N SER A 643 15.60 38.50 21.85
CA SER A 643 14.82 38.79 23.06
C SER A 643 13.75 37.75 23.37
N ILE A 644 13.58 36.74 22.50
CA ILE A 644 12.60 35.67 22.68
C ILE A 644 12.88 34.85 23.94
N ASN A 645 11.84 34.55 24.71
CA ASN A 645 11.86 33.72 25.91
C ASN A 645 10.52 32.95 26.05
N THR A 646 10.38 32.14 27.11
CA THR A 646 9.17 31.33 27.34
C THR A 646 7.90 32.13 27.64
N GLU A 647 8.01 33.40 27.99
CA GLU A 647 6.88 34.26 28.35
C GLU A 647 6.38 35.09 27.16
N ASN A 648 7.28 35.58 26.30
CA ASN A 648 6.95 36.50 25.19
C ASN A 648 6.89 35.84 23.81
N CYS A 649 7.28 34.57 23.68
CA CYS A 649 7.40 33.89 22.37
C CYS A 649 6.07 33.80 21.60
N VAL A 650 4.95 33.61 22.29
CA VAL A 650 3.60 33.55 21.68
C VAL A 650 3.21 34.90 21.11
N ASP A 651 3.43 35.99 21.85
CA ASP A 651 3.12 37.35 21.40
C ASP A 651 3.96 37.76 20.19
N ILE A 652 5.26 37.45 20.20
CA ILE A 652 6.16 37.72 19.09
C ILE A 652 5.71 36.97 17.83
N TYR A 653 5.34 35.70 17.97
CA TYR A 653 4.86 34.87 16.87
C TYR A 653 3.54 35.39 16.28
N ASN A 654 2.54 35.68 17.11
CA ASN A 654 1.24 36.19 16.67
C ASN A 654 1.39 37.50 15.89
N HIS A 655 2.24 38.40 16.37
CA HIS A 655 2.53 39.66 15.68
C HIS A 655 3.29 39.45 14.37
N ALA A 656 4.27 38.55 14.34
CA ALA A 656 5.01 38.20 13.12
C ALA A 656 4.08 37.62 12.04
N LYS A 657 3.15 36.74 12.42
CA LYS A 657 2.12 36.19 11.52
C LYS A 657 1.14 37.26 11.06
N PHE A 658 0.67 38.13 11.95
CA PHE A 658 -0.21 39.25 11.60
C PHE A 658 0.42 40.18 10.54
N LEU A 659 1.73 40.45 10.66
CA LEU A 659 2.46 41.28 9.69
C LEU A 659 2.90 40.53 8.41
N GLY A 660 2.72 39.21 8.34
CA GLY A 660 3.23 38.39 7.23
C GLY A 660 4.76 38.38 7.14
N VAL A 661 5.44 38.31 8.28
CA VAL A 661 6.90 38.25 8.39
C VAL A 661 7.33 36.80 8.56
N THR A 662 7.63 36.14 7.44
CA THR A 662 7.84 34.68 7.37
C THR A 662 9.10 34.22 8.12
N GLU A 663 10.18 34.98 8.06
CA GLU A 663 11.49 34.61 8.63
C GLU A 663 11.48 34.62 10.16
N LEU A 664 10.91 35.66 10.76
CA LEU A 664 10.71 35.72 12.21
C LEU A 664 9.70 34.67 12.69
N SER A 665 8.65 34.42 11.91
CA SER A 665 7.67 33.36 12.21
C SER A 665 8.35 31.99 12.24
N ALA A 666 9.14 31.65 11.22
CA ALA A 666 9.90 30.40 11.15
C ALA A 666 10.94 30.28 12.29
N TYR A 667 11.57 31.39 12.68
CA TYR A 667 12.46 31.42 13.85
C TYR A 667 11.71 31.09 15.15
N CYS A 668 10.53 31.68 15.34
CA CYS A 668 9.67 31.40 16.50
C CYS A 668 9.19 29.94 16.50
N GLU A 669 8.80 29.40 15.34
CA GLU A 669 8.43 27.98 15.18
C GLU A 669 9.59 27.05 15.57
N GLY A 670 10.82 27.37 15.17
CA GLY A 670 12.02 26.66 15.61
C GLY A 670 12.27 26.77 17.12
N TYR A 671 12.00 27.93 17.71
CA TYR A 671 12.08 28.14 19.16
C TYR A 671 11.02 27.32 19.91
N PHE A 672 9.81 27.24 19.37
CA PHE A 672 8.74 26.42 19.92
C PHE A 672 9.12 24.94 19.93
N LEU A 673 9.58 24.38 18.81
CA LEU A 673 9.99 22.98 18.71
C LEU A 673 11.15 22.63 19.66
N LYS A 674 12.13 23.53 19.77
CA LYS A 674 13.30 23.32 20.64
C LYS A 674 12.97 23.35 22.13
N ASN A 675 11.95 24.13 22.53
CA ASN A 675 11.55 24.30 23.94
C ASN A 675 10.18 23.69 24.23
N MET A 676 9.69 22.79 23.36
CA MET A 676 8.31 22.33 23.39
C MET A 676 7.95 21.63 24.70
N MET A 677 8.91 20.90 25.29
CA MET A 677 8.74 20.24 26.59
C MET A 677 8.32 21.19 27.71
N VAL A 678 8.80 22.43 27.72
CA VAL A 678 8.44 23.44 28.72
C VAL A 678 7.21 24.22 28.28
N LEU A 679 7.12 24.55 26.99
CA LEU A 679 6.03 25.36 26.46
C LEU A 679 4.68 24.64 26.47
N ILE A 680 4.64 23.31 26.39
CA ILE A 680 3.38 22.55 26.41
C ILE A 680 2.62 22.72 27.73
N GLU A 681 3.29 23.12 28.81
CA GLU A 681 2.68 23.42 30.11
C GLU A 681 2.19 24.89 30.20
N ASN A 682 2.67 25.76 29.32
CA ASN A 682 2.30 27.18 29.29
C ASN A 682 0.90 27.38 28.66
N GLU A 683 -0.01 28.01 29.41
CA GLU A 683 -1.39 28.24 28.97
C GLU A 683 -1.52 29.09 27.70
N ALA A 684 -0.67 30.11 27.50
CA ALA A 684 -0.70 30.92 26.29
C ALA A 684 -0.32 30.10 25.05
N PHE A 685 0.65 29.19 25.19
CA PHE A 685 1.04 28.30 24.10
C PHE A 685 0.00 27.20 23.86
N LYS A 686 -0.60 26.64 24.91
CA LYS A 686 -1.74 25.70 24.75
C LYS A 686 -2.91 26.36 24.01
N GLN A 687 -3.25 27.59 24.35
CA GLN A 687 -4.27 28.36 23.62
C GLN A 687 -3.89 28.51 22.16
N LEU A 688 -2.64 28.87 21.85
CA LEU A 688 -2.15 28.96 20.47
C LEU A 688 -2.29 27.64 19.70
N LEU A 689 -2.04 26.49 20.34
CA LEU A 689 -2.11 25.17 19.69
C LEU A 689 -3.55 24.63 19.51
N TYR A 690 -4.45 24.91 20.46
CA TYR A 690 -5.77 24.27 20.55
C TYR A 690 -6.95 25.21 20.26
N ASP A 691 -6.74 26.51 20.08
CA ASP A 691 -7.83 27.45 19.82
C ASP A 691 -8.52 27.14 18.49
N LYS A 692 -9.83 26.86 18.56
CA LYS A 692 -10.69 26.52 17.43
C LYS A 692 -11.34 27.74 16.79
N ASN A 693 -11.22 28.92 17.38
CA ASN A 693 -11.92 30.12 16.92
C ASN A 693 -11.27 30.82 15.72
N GLY A 694 -10.16 30.27 15.19
CA GLY A 694 -9.39 30.82 14.06
C GLY A 694 -9.87 30.43 12.66
N GLU A 695 -11.10 29.93 12.47
CA GLU A 695 -11.64 29.60 11.13
C GLU A 695 -11.69 30.81 10.18
N THR A 696 -11.54 32.03 10.70
CA THR A 696 -11.50 33.27 9.90
C THR A 696 -10.10 33.75 9.50
N SER A 697 -9.01 33.09 9.90
CA SER A 697 -7.66 33.61 9.60
C SER A 697 -6.59 32.55 9.35
N GLY A 698 -6.82 31.57 8.47
CA GLY A 698 -5.77 30.88 7.69
C GLY A 698 -4.45 30.43 8.38
N GLN A 699 -4.44 30.17 9.69
CA GLN A 699 -3.22 29.93 10.47
C GLN A 699 -3.36 28.61 11.22
N ASN A 700 -2.94 27.51 10.59
CA ASN A 700 -2.81 26.25 11.29
C ASN A 700 -1.39 26.15 11.86
N VAL A 701 -1.19 26.65 13.08
CA VAL A 701 0.11 26.68 13.78
C VAL A 701 0.76 25.29 13.81
N LEU A 702 -0.05 24.24 13.92
CA LEU A 702 0.42 22.85 13.89
C LEU A 702 1.03 22.47 12.52
N GLU A 703 0.47 22.94 11.41
CA GLU A 703 1.03 22.72 10.08
C GLU A 703 2.34 23.47 9.88
N ASP A 704 2.44 24.69 10.42
CA ASP A 704 3.68 25.47 10.37
C ASP A 704 4.80 24.81 11.20
N LEU A 705 4.48 24.35 12.41
CA LEU A 705 5.40 23.56 13.25
C LEU A 705 5.82 22.26 12.57
N GLN A 706 4.87 21.55 11.96
CA GLN A 706 5.15 20.33 11.21
C GLN A 706 6.11 20.61 10.04
N ARG A 707 5.86 21.66 9.25
CA ARG A 707 6.73 22.04 8.11
C ARG A 707 8.14 22.41 8.58
N THR A 708 8.24 23.19 9.65
CA THR A 708 9.53 23.62 10.21
C THR A 708 10.31 22.44 10.77
N LEU A 709 9.64 21.50 11.44
CA LEU A 709 10.28 20.26 11.92
C LEU A 709 10.72 19.37 10.75
N ALA A 710 9.87 19.20 9.73
CA ALA A 710 10.19 18.44 8.52
C ALA A 710 11.45 18.96 7.81
N THR A 711 11.52 20.28 7.60
CA THR A 711 12.69 20.93 6.97
C THR A 711 13.95 20.72 7.83
N ARG A 712 13.80 20.77 9.16
CA ARG A 712 14.91 20.54 10.10
C ARG A 712 15.43 19.11 10.03
N ILE A 713 14.54 18.11 10.12
CA ILE A 713 14.91 16.70 10.01
C ILE A 713 15.59 16.42 8.66
N GLN A 714 15.02 16.94 7.58
CA GLN A 714 15.59 16.77 6.24
C GLN A 714 17.01 17.34 6.14
N SER A 715 17.26 18.51 6.75
CA SER A 715 18.57 19.14 6.76
C SER A 715 19.62 18.44 7.63
N ILE A 716 19.21 17.70 8.67
CA ILE A 716 20.13 17.06 9.62
C ILE A 716 20.38 15.60 9.23
N HIS A 717 19.32 14.85 8.91
CA HIS A 717 19.38 13.38 8.83
C HIS A 717 19.31 12.85 7.39
N LEU A 718 18.66 13.55 6.46
CA LEU A 718 18.35 13.03 5.11
C LEU A 718 19.14 13.68 3.97
N SER A 719 19.88 14.76 4.22
CA SER A 719 20.71 15.38 3.19
C SER A 719 21.90 14.46 2.84
N SER A 720 21.96 14.03 1.57
CA SER A 720 23.03 13.20 0.96
C SER A 720 24.46 13.71 1.22
N SER A 721 24.61 14.99 1.57
CA SER A 721 25.86 15.58 2.05
C SER A 721 26.04 15.36 3.55
N LYS A 722 26.41 14.14 3.99
CA LYS A 722 27.01 13.91 5.33
C LYS A 722 28.35 14.66 5.57
N GLY A 723 28.64 15.71 4.79
CA GLY A 723 29.87 16.50 4.88
C GLY A 723 29.78 17.93 4.35
N SER A 724 28.60 18.50 4.13
CA SER A 724 28.50 19.93 3.75
C SER A 724 27.26 20.55 4.37
N VAL A 725 27.48 21.67 5.05
CA VAL A 725 26.52 22.47 5.84
C VAL A 725 26.32 22.00 7.29
N VAL A 726 27.37 22.24 8.09
CA VAL A 726 27.24 22.78 9.45
C VAL A 726 27.88 24.17 9.45
#